data_AF-A0A9D5P2S2-F1
#
_entry.id   AF-A0A9D5P2S2-F1
#
_cell.length_a   1.000
_cell.length_b   1.000
_cell.length_c   1.000
_cell.angle_alpha   90.00
_cell.angle_beta   90.00
_cell.angle_gamma   90.00
#
_symmetry.space_group_name_H-M   'P 1'
#
loop_
_entity.id
_entity.type
_entity.pdbx_description
1 polymer ?
#
loop_
_entity_poly.entity_id
_entity_poly.type
_entity_poly.pdbx_seq_one_letter_code
_entity_poly.pdbx_strand_id
1 'polypeptide(L)'
;MKCRYDYWLLLLLSCLTVLPSLAQDMLHRGEGVFTYDAYAPFADRPVDVHYYIPLKGDQADMPIIFVFQGADRGYKYLIEAWKQEAEAKNFMVFVPQFDQDKFPNCDYQEAGIMDKQHLHLKPLAETTPLLIDKMFEYVQQHTLTRQKTFRIFGHSGGGQFVQRFMLFHDSPYVDRAVIGSPGWYTFPDFTLDYPYGVKNVPQVTPERLRSYLSKDIIVQLATADTLRESFLRKTPEAEAQGRNRLERGHQFFKYLQTVSHRNNIPLRWRKVVVPDVAHNSVEMGMAAVPLLLEPSSVAYQTPSVNSGANGLATLAQMTDCFQALQRDYPGKLRVEVLGRTPAGNDIPVWFLGSSDADAMKVWIQGGLHGNEPAGPEVVALLTKYLLSTSEGNKLLEHLNICMVPVANPDGYMQQKRVSGSGYDLNRDMTKLSDPVTVLLKSKYLDWHPDAALDIHEYNPVKQELKTREGHQLTLLHDVLLLPSGHLNIPAPLRTFTNQKLFPALAATAEKMGYSCGPYFTPKLIGDTLFAIQNAKSPQSSSTWNGLSNAVSCFLEIRGIGMGKELFDKRVDCGFTLAKEFLCVLQSNQHEIKEVVQMARSMTCQGQADVHVVMQPAMSRQRFLFWDETEAQGVELMLPVQDAMDMEDVVVRKRPAAYLLDASCEQAVQKLRLLGVRVERLPRAKTMDVETYAVNAYSVSTKKWERIYPVTVTTQLKKIRKKFPAGTYVIPVNQEQGNLLVTLLEPESNNGFVNFGVIPIDPVHQTIPVFRK
;
A
#
# COMPACT_ATOMS: atom_id res chain seq x y z
N MET A 1 -55.85 -32.95 30.34
CA MET A 1 -54.84 -32.18 31.11
C MET A 1 -54.80 -30.79 30.50
N LYS A 2 -55.55 -29.82 31.05
CA LYS A 2 -55.05 -28.68 31.88
C LYS A 2 -53.84 -27.98 31.24
N CYS A 3 -53.75 -26.67 30.99
CA CYS A 3 -54.50 -25.43 31.29
C CYS A 3 -53.66 -24.33 30.55
N ARG A 4 -54.18 -23.34 29.80
CA ARG A 4 -54.70 -21.98 30.18
C ARG A 4 -54.01 -21.01 29.17
N TYR A 5 -54.53 -19.90 28.62
CA TYR A 5 -55.68 -19.03 28.84
C TYR A 5 -55.98 -18.24 27.53
N ASP A 6 -57.25 -17.83 27.38
CA ASP A 6 -57.82 -16.88 26.41
C ASP A 6 -57.23 -15.45 26.50
N TYR A 7 -57.80 -14.53 25.67
CA TYR A 7 -57.73 -13.04 25.63
C TYR A 7 -56.88 -12.51 24.42
N TRP A 8 -57.34 -11.73 23.42
CA TRP A 8 -58.50 -10.85 23.19
C TRP A 8 -58.80 -10.69 21.68
N LEU A 9 -60.08 -10.57 21.33
CA LEU A 9 -60.60 -9.97 20.10
C LEU A 9 -61.16 -8.56 20.47
N LEU A 10 -61.09 -7.61 19.52
CA LEU A 10 -61.74 -6.28 19.49
C LEU A 10 -61.11 -5.12 20.28
N LEU A 11 -60.44 -4.20 19.55
CA LEU A 11 -60.73 -2.76 19.61
C LEU A 11 -60.10 -2.04 18.39
N LEU A 12 -60.95 -1.86 17.37
CA LEU A 12 -60.81 -0.90 16.28
C LEU A 12 -61.44 0.42 16.75
N LEU A 13 -60.83 1.55 16.36
CA LEU A 13 -61.19 2.95 16.64
C LEU A 13 -60.92 3.48 18.06
N SER A 14 -59.81 4.22 18.20
CA SER A 14 -59.85 5.67 18.46
C SER A 14 -58.45 6.15 18.89
N CYS A 15 -57.75 6.81 17.98
CA CYS A 15 -56.82 7.92 18.22
C CYS A 15 -56.08 8.19 16.91
N LEU A 16 -56.76 8.92 16.02
CA LEU A 16 -56.10 9.82 15.07
C LEU A 16 -55.33 10.83 15.94
N THR A 17 -54.14 10.47 16.39
CA THR A 17 -53.14 11.46 16.76
C THR A 17 -52.76 12.13 15.46
N VAL A 18 -53.16 13.39 15.34
CA VAL A 18 -52.61 14.36 14.41
C VAL A 18 -51.09 14.26 14.53
N LEU A 19 -50.45 13.53 13.63
CA LEU A 19 -49.05 13.75 13.32
C LEU A 19 -49.03 15.13 12.70
N PRO A 20 -48.30 16.11 13.25
CA PRO A 20 -48.01 17.29 12.47
C PRO A 20 -47.19 16.79 11.28
N SER A 21 -47.79 16.81 10.09
CA SER A 21 -47.02 16.75 8.86
C SER A 21 -46.26 18.08 8.79
N LEU A 22 -45.10 18.14 9.43
CA LEU A 22 -44.05 19.00 8.95
C LEU A 22 -43.59 18.36 7.64
N ALA A 23 -44.25 18.74 6.54
CA ALA A 23 -43.58 18.70 5.26
C ALA A 23 -42.38 19.61 5.43
N GLN A 24 -41.21 19.02 5.71
CA GLN A 24 -39.96 19.74 5.74
C GLN A 24 -39.69 20.16 4.30
N ASP A 25 -39.61 21.47 4.05
CA ASP A 25 -39.36 22.00 2.71
C ASP A 25 -37.98 21.54 2.23
N MET A 26 -37.97 20.54 1.35
CA MET A 26 -36.75 20.01 0.76
C MET A 26 -36.12 21.08 -0.14
N LEU A 27 -34.79 21.21 -0.09
CA LEU A 27 -34.03 22.06 -1.00
C LEU A 27 -34.21 21.55 -2.44
N HIS A 28 -34.66 22.43 -3.33
CA HIS A 28 -34.90 22.08 -4.74
C HIS A 28 -33.60 21.93 -5.51
N ARG A 29 -33.64 21.20 -6.63
CA ARG A 29 -32.52 21.12 -7.57
C ARG A 29 -32.36 22.44 -8.33
N GLY A 30 -31.12 22.77 -8.67
CA GLY A 30 -30.72 24.03 -9.28
C GLY A 30 -30.13 25.00 -8.27
N GLU A 31 -30.13 26.28 -8.63
CA GLU A 31 -29.64 27.37 -7.79
C GLU A 31 -30.68 27.73 -6.73
N GLY A 32 -30.23 27.97 -5.50
CA GLY A 32 -31.10 28.37 -4.40
C GLY A 32 -30.34 29.01 -3.25
N VAL A 33 -31.10 29.52 -2.29
CA VAL A 33 -30.58 30.09 -1.04
C VAL A 33 -31.50 29.67 0.09
N PHE A 34 -30.92 29.35 1.25
CA PHE A 34 -31.67 29.24 2.51
C PHE A 34 -30.94 30.02 3.59
N THR A 35 -31.70 30.56 4.54
CA THR A 35 -31.15 31.25 5.71
C THR A 35 -31.10 30.27 6.87
N TYR A 36 -29.92 30.05 7.45
CA TYR A 36 -29.72 29.16 8.58
C TYR A 36 -29.69 29.94 9.90
N ASP A 37 -30.69 29.69 10.74
CA ASP A 37 -30.90 30.34 12.05
C ASP A 37 -31.23 29.35 13.19
N ALA A 38 -31.30 28.05 12.88
CA ALA A 38 -31.78 27.01 13.81
C ALA A 38 -30.79 26.66 14.94
N TYR A 39 -29.55 27.16 14.90
CA TYR A 39 -28.55 26.90 15.94
C TYR A 39 -28.47 28.05 16.95
N ALA A 40 -29.02 27.83 18.14
CA ALA A 40 -29.23 28.86 19.16
C ALA A 40 -28.03 29.80 19.45
N PRO A 41 -26.76 29.32 19.55
CA PRO A 41 -25.60 30.19 19.77
C PRO A 41 -25.29 31.20 18.66
N PHE A 42 -25.93 31.07 17.48
CA PHE A 42 -25.77 31.96 16.33
C PHE A 42 -27.11 32.47 15.79
N ALA A 43 -28.22 32.25 16.49
CA ALA A 43 -29.57 32.62 16.03
C ALA A 43 -29.76 34.14 15.85
N ASP A 44 -28.96 34.95 16.54
CA ASP A 44 -28.93 36.42 16.44
C ASP A 44 -28.25 36.93 15.16
N ARG A 45 -27.49 36.05 14.48
CA ARG A 45 -26.73 36.36 13.27
C ARG A 45 -26.89 35.24 12.24
N PRO A 46 -28.10 35.11 11.67
CA PRO A 46 -28.38 34.08 10.69
C PRO A 46 -27.50 34.20 9.45
N VAL A 47 -27.19 33.06 8.84
CA VAL A 47 -26.28 32.96 7.69
C VAL A 47 -27.05 32.51 6.46
N ASP A 48 -26.98 33.29 5.40
CA ASP A 48 -27.50 32.87 4.09
C ASP A 48 -26.53 31.87 3.45
N VAL A 49 -27.03 30.69 3.08
CA VAL A 49 -26.26 29.65 2.41
C VAL A 49 -26.75 29.55 0.97
N HIS A 50 -25.92 30.05 0.05
CA HIS A 50 -26.17 29.96 -1.39
C HIS A 50 -25.74 28.59 -1.87
N TYR A 51 -26.57 27.90 -2.64
CA TYR A 51 -26.27 26.54 -3.05
C TYR A 51 -26.61 26.27 -4.50
N TYR A 52 -25.99 25.22 -5.03
CA TYR A 52 -26.38 24.61 -6.29
C TYR A 52 -26.40 23.08 -6.14
N ILE A 53 -27.54 22.49 -6.47
CA ILE A 53 -27.74 21.04 -6.53
C ILE A 53 -27.94 20.67 -8.00
N PRO A 54 -27.11 19.80 -8.60
CA PRO A 54 -27.20 19.48 -10.02
C PRO A 54 -28.59 19.03 -10.48
N LEU A 55 -28.97 19.42 -11.69
CA LEU A 55 -30.28 19.07 -12.28
C LEU A 55 -30.37 17.59 -12.68
N LYS A 56 -29.22 16.99 -13.00
CA LYS A 56 -29.07 15.58 -13.40
C LYS A 56 -28.27 14.79 -12.36
N GLY A 57 -28.25 13.46 -12.48
CA GLY A 57 -27.52 12.58 -11.56
C GLY A 57 -28.29 12.22 -10.29
N ASP A 58 -27.81 11.20 -9.57
CA ASP A 58 -28.41 10.73 -8.32
C ASP A 58 -27.95 11.57 -7.12
N GLN A 59 -28.86 12.38 -6.57
CA GLN A 59 -28.59 13.25 -5.42
C GLN A 59 -28.17 12.47 -4.17
N ALA A 60 -28.57 11.20 -4.07
CA ALA A 60 -28.22 10.35 -2.93
C ALA A 60 -26.70 10.14 -2.81
N ASP A 61 -26.00 10.12 -3.96
CA ASP A 61 -24.59 9.75 -4.05
C ASP A 61 -23.66 10.93 -4.39
N MET A 62 -24.22 12.12 -4.66
CA MET A 62 -23.44 13.33 -4.95
C MET A 62 -22.61 13.77 -3.74
N PRO A 63 -21.29 14.04 -3.91
CA PRO A 63 -20.48 14.66 -2.87
C PRO A 63 -21.04 16.02 -2.45
N ILE A 64 -20.89 16.37 -1.17
CA ILE A 64 -21.29 17.68 -0.63
C ILE A 64 -20.02 18.50 -0.38
N ILE A 65 -19.96 19.72 -0.93
CA ILE A 65 -18.81 20.61 -0.80
C ILE A 65 -19.25 21.96 -0.23
N PHE A 66 -18.65 22.36 0.89
CA PHE A 66 -18.75 23.72 1.42
C PHE A 66 -17.58 24.58 0.93
N VAL A 67 -17.89 25.76 0.42
CA VAL A 67 -16.92 26.70 -0.15
C VAL A 67 -16.96 28.01 0.62
N PHE A 68 -15.78 28.44 1.10
CA PHE A 68 -15.63 29.58 1.99
C PHE A 68 -15.01 30.79 1.27
N GLN A 69 -15.67 31.94 1.41
CA GLN A 69 -15.31 33.22 0.80
C GLN A 69 -13.91 33.71 1.20
N GLY A 70 -13.30 34.55 0.36
CA GLY A 70 -12.06 35.24 0.68
C GLY A 70 -12.24 36.34 1.74
N ALA A 71 -11.18 37.12 1.95
CA ALA A 71 -11.24 38.29 2.84
C ALA A 71 -12.17 39.41 2.30
N ASP A 72 -12.49 39.36 1.01
CA ASP A 72 -13.43 40.23 0.31
C ASP A 72 -14.90 39.94 0.63
N ARG A 73 -15.20 38.80 1.27
CA ARG A 73 -16.56 38.29 1.56
C ARG A 73 -17.44 38.12 0.30
N GLY A 74 -16.80 37.96 -0.85
CA GLY A 74 -17.52 37.80 -2.12
C GLY A 74 -17.95 36.35 -2.35
N TYR A 75 -19.26 36.11 -2.51
CA TYR A 75 -19.79 34.78 -2.89
C TYR A 75 -20.30 34.70 -4.31
N LYS A 76 -20.78 35.79 -4.92
CA LYS A 76 -21.47 35.74 -6.23
C LYS A 76 -20.60 35.13 -7.32
N TYR A 77 -19.34 35.53 -7.40
CA TYR A 77 -18.40 34.95 -8.36
C TYR A 77 -18.03 33.51 -8.03
N LEU A 78 -18.05 33.12 -6.74
CA LEU A 78 -17.77 31.74 -6.32
C LEU A 78 -18.93 30.84 -6.72
N ILE A 79 -20.17 31.15 -6.32
CA ILE A 79 -21.31 30.29 -6.65
C ILE A 79 -21.53 30.18 -8.17
N GLU A 80 -21.29 31.27 -8.92
CA GLU A 80 -21.39 31.25 -10.38
C GLU A 80 -20.35 30.33 -11.04
N ALA A 81 -19.10 30.34 -10.57
CA ALA A 81 -18.08 29.44 -11.11
C ALA A 81 -18.31 27.99 -10.67
N TRP A 82 -18.61 27.78 -9.39
CA TRP A 82 -18.75 26.44 -8.81
C TRP A 82 -20.01 25.72 -9.28
N LYS A 83 -21.11 26.41 -9.60
CA LYS A 83 -22.32 25.75 -10.12
C LYS A 83 -22.09 25.07 -11.47
N GLN A 84 -21.24 25.66 -12.32
CA GLN A 84 -20.91 25.07 -13.63
C GLN A 84 -20.16 23.74 -13.45
N GLU A 85 -19.18 23.72 -12.56
CA GLU A 85 -18.44 22.50 -12.21
C GLU A 85 -19.30 21.47 -11.49
N ALA A 86 -20.17 21.92 -10.58
CA ALA A 86 -21.12 21.09 -9.85
C ALA A 86 -22.03 20.32 -10.80
N GLU A 87 -22.62 21.00 -11.78
CA GLU A 87 -23.45 20.38 -12.82
C GLU A 87 -22.61 19.40 -13.67
N ALA A 88 -21.41 19.81 -14.10
CA ALA A 88 -20.57 19.00 -14.97
C ALA A 88 -20.05 17.72 -14.28
N LYS A 89 -19.79 17.76 -12.97
CA LYS A 89 -19.11 16.69 -12.22
C LYS A 89 -19.99 16.04 -11.14
N ASN A 90 -21.28 16.36 -11.11
CA ASN A 90 -22.28 15.78 -10.20
C ASN A 90 -21.91 15.88 -8.71
N PHE A 91 -21.71 17.10 -8.20
CA PHE A 91 -21.58 17.35 -6.76
C PHE A 91 -22.47 18.52 -6.33
N MET A 92 -22.86 18.55 -5.05
CA MET A 92 -23.61 19.65 -4.45
C MET A 92 -22.64 20.67 -3.86
N VAL A 93 -22.86 21.95 -4.10
CA VAL A 93 -22.04 23.04 -3.54
C VAL A 93 -22.87 23.96 -2.66
N PHE A 94 -22.31 24.33 -1.51
CA PHE A 94 -22.89 25.23 -0.52
C PHE A 94 -21.88 26.32 -0.17
N VAL A 95 -22.28 27.59 -0.25
CA VAL A 95 -21.46 28.77 -0.01
C VAL A 95 -22.11 29.60 1.10
N PRO A 96 -21.71 29.40 2.38
CA PRO A 96 -22.18 30.23 3.48
C PRO A 96 -21.70 31.67 3.36
N GLN A 97 -22.62 32.63 3.48
CA GLN A 97 -22.35 34.05 3.41
C GLN A 97 -22.04 34.64 4.78
N PHE A 98 -20.75 34.67 5.13
CA PHE A 98 -20.28 35.31 6.36
C PHE A 98 -20.09 36.81 6.16
N ASP A 99 -21.17 37.56 6.37
CA ASP A 99 -21.18 39.01 6.37
C ASP A 99 -20.19 39.61 7.38
N GLN A 100 -19.46 40.67 7.00
CA GLN A 100 -18.38 41.24 7.80
C GLN A 100 -18.88 41.88 9.11
N ASP A 101 -20.09 42.43 9.13
CA ASP A 101 -20.65 43.10 10.30
C ASP A 101 -21.13 42.08 11.33
N LYS A 102 -21.73 40.97 10.87
CA LYS A 102 -22.20 39.86 11.72
C LYS A 102 -21.09 38.89 12.12
N PHE A 103 -20.12 38.69 11.23
CA PHE A 103 -19.00 37.75 11.37
C PHE A 103 -17.67 38.48 11.12
N PRO A 104 -17.19 39.27 12.11
CA PRO A 104 -15.91 39.94 12.03
C PRO A 104 -14.76 38.93 11.83
N ASN A 105 -13.56 39.43 11.50
CA ASN A 105 -12.44 38.55 11.15
C ASN A 105 -12.08 37.52 12.24
N CYS A 106 -12.25 37.88 13.52
CA CYS A 106 -12.06 36.96 14.65
C CYS A 106 -13.01 35.76 14.60
N ASP A 107 -14.23 35.93 14.08
CA ASP A 107 -15.26 34.89 13.98
C ASP A 107 -15.21 34.11 12.67
N TYR A 108 -14.87 34.78 11.56
CA TYR A 108 -14.75 34.12 10.27
C TYR A 108 -13.32 33.64 10.00
N GLN A 109 -12.40 34.50 9.55
CA GLN A 109 -11.07 34.05 9.13
C GLN A 109 -10.32 33.31 10.25
N GLU A 110 -10.52 33.73 11.49
CA GLU A 110 -9.95 33.16 12.72
C GLU A 110 -10.88 32.14 13.42
N ALA A 111 -11.93 31.69 12.75
CA ALA A 111 -12.82 30.60 13.17
C ALA A 111 -13.54 30.76 14.54
N GLY A 112 -13.50 31.95 15.15
CA GLY A 112 -14.20 32.23 16.40
C GLY A 112 -13.59 31.52 17.61
N ILE A 113 -12.27 31.26 17.61
CA ILE A 113 -11.61 30.57 18.73
C ILE A 113 -11.44 31.47 19.95
N MET A 114 -11.16 32.76 19.72
CA MET A 114 -10.99 33.76 20.76
C MET A 114 -11.80 35.02 20.45
N ASP A 115 -11.96 35.87 21.45
CA ASP A 115 -12.43 37.23 21.27
C ASP A 115 -11.51 38.06 20.34
N LYS A 116 -11.97 39.25 19.96
CA LYS A 116 -11.27 40.12 19.02
C LYS A 116 -9.90 40.59 19.54
N GLN A 117 -9.70 40.57 20.85
CA GLN A 117 -8.47 41.00 21.52
C GLN A 117 -7.50 39.83 21.74
N HIS A 118 -7.89 38.60 21.41
CA HIS A 118 -7.14 37.36 21.66
C HIS A 118 -6.82 37.16 23.16
N LEU A 119 -7.72 37.63 24.04
CA LEU A 119 -7.57 37.53 25.49
C LEU A 119 -8.36 36.37 26.09
N HIS A 120 -9.55 36.08 25.55
CA HIS A 120 -10.44 35.06 26.08
C HIS A 120 -10.85 34.07 25.00
N LEU A 121 -10.82 32.77 25.35
CA LEU A 121 -11.36 31.70 24.51
C LEU A 121 -12.88 31.77 24.48
N LYS A 122 -13.46 31.53 23.30
CA LYS A 122 -14.90 31.33 23.18
C LYS A 122 -15.28 29.90 23.56
N PRO A 123 -16.48 29.68 24.12
CA PRO A 123 -17.02 28.33 24.29
C PRO A 123 -17.08 27.60 22.94
N LEU A 124 -16.82 26.28 22.92
CA LEU A 124 -16.87 25.48 21.68
C LEU A 124 -18.22 25.62 20.96
N ALA A 125 -19.30 25.72 21.73
CA ALA A 125 -20.67 25.94 21.24
C ALA A 125 -20.81 27.22 20.38
N GLU A 126 -19.96 28.21 20.60
CA GLU A 126 -19.97 29.53 19.94
C GLU A 126 -18.86 29.67 18.89
N THR A 127 -18.21 28.57 18.50
CA THR A 127 -17.20 28.56 17.44
C THR A 127 -17.84 28.36 16.07
N THR A 128 -17.36 29.10 15.07
CA THR A 128 -17.90 29.04 13.70
C THR A 128 -17.76 27.65 13.05
N PRO A 129 -16.71 26.83 13.30
CA PRO A 129 -16.64 25.46 12.83
C PRO A 129 -17.84 24.59 13.21
N LEU A 130 -18.30 24.68 14.46
CA LEU A 130 -19.46 23.90 14.91
C LEU A 130 -20.75 24.34 14.20
N LEU A 131 -20.88 25.64 13.88
CA LEU A 131 -21.99 26.14 13.08
C LEU A 131 -22.04 25.47 11.68
N ILE A 132 -20.89 25.22 11.05
CA ILE A 132 -20.84 24.51 9.75
C ILE A 132 -21.32 23.07 9.88
N ASP A 133 -20.91 22.35 10.93
CA ASP A 133 -21.40 20.99 11.18
C ASP A 133 -22.94 20.98 11.31
N LYS A 134 -23.50 22.00 11.96
CA LYS A 134 -24.96 22.16 12.08
C LYS A 134 -25.64 22.51 10.76
N MET A 135 -25.01 23.32 9.91
CA MET A 135 -25.49 23.53 8.54
C MET A 135 -25.45 22.25 7.71
N PHE A 136 -24.43 21.40 7.88
CA PHE A 136 -24.37 20.11 7.20
C PHE A 136 -25.49 19.16 7.67
N GLU A 137 -25.75 19.07 8.97
CA GLU A 137 -26.89 18.32 9.51
C GLU A 137 -28.22 18.81 8.90
N TYR A 138 -28.38 20.12 8.73
CA TYR A 138 -29.54 20.70 8.05
C TYR A 138 -29.60 20.27 6.57
N VAL A 139 -28.49 20.31 5.83
CA VAL A 139 -28.43 19.83 4.44
C VAL A 139 -28.82 18.36 4.33
N GLN A 140 -28.39 17.52 5.27
CA GLN A 140 -28.78 16.10 5.30
C GLN A 140 -30.28 15.91 5.49
N GLN A 141 -30.92 16.75 6.30
CA GLN A 141 -32.36 16.67 6.58
C GLN A 141 -33.23 17.21 5.44
N HIS A 142 -32.71 18.15 4.64
CA HIS A 142 -33.47 18.85 3.61
C HIS A 142 -33.02 18.52 2.19
N THR A 143 -32.25 17.44 2.00
CA THR A 143 -31.89 16.90 0.68
C THR A 143 -32.08 15.39 0.65
N LEU A 144 -32.08 14.78 -0.55
CA LEU A 144 -32.16 13.32 -0.69
C LEU A 144 -30.80 12.62 -0.49
N THR A 145 -29.81 13.30 0.07
CA THR A 145 -28.44 12.78 0.21
C THR A 145 -28.36 11.58 1.16
N ARG A 146 -27.51 10.61 0.83
CA ARG A 146 -27.07 9.55 1.77
C ARG A 146 -25.67 9.81 2.32
N GLN A 147 -25.01 10.88 1.86
CA GLN A 147 -23.66 11.23 2.30
C GLN A 147 -23.62 11.44 3.81
N LYS A 148 -22.66 10.80 4.47
CA LYS A 148 -22.40 10.97 5.91
C LYS A 148 -21.33 12.02 6.18
N THR A 149 -20.64 12.47 5.13
CA THR A 149 -19.52 13.40 5.19
C THR A 149 -19.68 14.52 4.17
N PHE A 150 -18.92 15.59 4.35
CA PHE A 150 -18.75 16.67 3.40
C PHE A 150 -17.28 17.06 3.26
N ARG A 151 -17.00 17.86 2.22
CA ARG A 151 -15.68 18.38 1.90
C ARG A 151 -15.67 19.88 2.01
N ILE A 152 -14.51 20.45 2.33
CA ILE A 152 -14.38 21.90 2.50
C ILE A 152 -13.26 22.50 1.66
N PHE A 153 -13.52 23.67 1.10
CA PHE A 153 -12.54 24.48 0.37
C PHE A 153 -12.61 25.93 0.79
N GLY A 154 -11.45 26.59 0.84
CA GLY A 154 -11.37 28.03 0.98
C GLY A 154 -10.08 28.57 0.38
N HIS A 155 -10.18 29.76 -0.24
CA HIS A 155 -9.04 30.49 -0.78
C HIS A 155 -8.77 31.76 0.04
N SER A 156 -7.51 32.15 0.20
CA SER A 156 -7.12 33.38 0.89
C SER A 156 -7.67 33.44 2.33
N GLY A 157 -8.55 34.40 2.66
CA GLY A 157 -9.25 34.44 3.96
C GLY A 157 -10.07 33.18 4.27
N GLY A 158 -10.70 32.57 3.26
CA GLY A 158 -11.40 31.29 3.41
C GLY A 158 -10.42 30.14 3.63
N GLY A 159 -9.22 30.21 3.04
CA GLY A 159 -8.15 29.24 3.30
C GLY A 159 -7.68 29.28 4.75
N GLN A 160 -7.62 30.48 5.35
CA GLN A 160 -7.35 30.63 6.78
C GLN A 160 -8.45 30.00 7.64
N PHE A 161 -9.71 30.26 7.28
CA PHE A 161 -10.84 29.64 7.97
C PHE A 161 -10.76 28.12 7.91
N VAL A 162 -10.56 27.53 6.73
CA VAL A 162 -10.46 26.07 6.57
C VAL A 162 -9.27 25.49 7.33
N GLN A 163 -8.10 26.14 7.30
CA GLN A 163 -6.94 25.70 8.06
C GLN A 163 -7.21 25.65 9.56
N ARG A 164 -7.85 26.70 10.09
CA ARG A 164 -8.17 26.84 11.52
C ARG A 164 -9.34 25.97 11.93
N PHE A 165 -10.35 25.81 11.07
CA PHE A 165 -11.41 24.84 11.23
C PHE A 165 -10.81 23.47 11.52
N MET A 166 -9.91 23.00 10.64
CA MET A 166 -9.33 21.67 10.79
C MET A 166 -8.42 21.56 12.02
N LEU A 167 -7.72 22.64 12.40
CA LEU A 167 -6.83 22.64 13.56
C LEU A 167 -7.60 22.61 14.89
N PHE A 168 -8.63 23.44 15.02
CA PHE A 168 -9.31 23.68 16.30
C PHE A 168 -10.60 22.86 16.48
N HIS A 169 -11.15 22.26 15.41
CA HIS A 169 -12.41 21.52 15.47
C HIS A 169 -12.30 20.13 14.81
N ASP A 170 -12.54 19.06 15.58
CA ASP A 170 -12.49 17.68 15.06
C ASP A 170 -13.85 17.26 14.50
N SER A 171 -14.25 17.88 13.39
CA SER A 171 -15.51 17.54 12.76
C SER A 171 -15.52 16.04 12.37
N PRO A 172 -16.52 15.26 12.81
CA PRO A 172 -16.68 13.88 12.36
C PRO A 172 -17.19 13.80 10.92
N TYR A 173 -17.64 14.92 10.36
CA TYR A 173 -18.28 15.00 9.06
C TYR A 173 -17.33 15.42 7.94
N VAL A 174 -16.20 16.08 8.24
CA VAL A 174 -15.25 16.49 7.18
C VAL A 174 -14.33 15.34 6.81
N ASP A 175 -14.47 14.81 5.59
CA ASP A 175 -13.63 13.73 5.06
C ASP A 175 -12.43 14.22 4.23
N ARG A 176 -12.48 15.45 3.70
CA ARG A 176 -11.35 16.12 3.04
C ARG A 176 -11.44 17.65 3.13
N ALA A 177 -10.29 18.30 3.26
CA ALA A 177 -10.16 19.75 3.19
C ALA A 177 -9.10 20.20 2.16
N VAL A 178 -9.38 21.28 1.43
CA VAL A 178 -8.40 21.96 0.58
C VAL A 178 -8.21 23.41 1.05
N ILE A 179 -6.97 23.74 1.41
CA ILE A 179 -6.54 25.04 1.92
C ILE A 179 -5.81 25.78 0.78
N GLY A 180 -6.49 26.74 0.14
CA GLY A 180 -5.97 27.50 -1.00
C GLY A 180 -5.28 28.81 -0.61
N SER A 181 -3.96 28.89 -0.81
CA SER A 181 -3.13 30.10 -0.63
C SER A 181 -3.55 31.09 0.49
N PRO A 182 -3.64 30.67 1.77
CA PRO A 182 -3.84 31.58 2.90
C PRO A 182 -2.88 32.77 2.89
N GLY A 183 -3.37 33.93 3.32
CA GLY A 183 -2.53 35.12 3.49
C GLY A 183 -1.43 34.94 4.55
N TRP A 184 -1.66 34.08 5.54
CA TRP A 184 -0.78 33.72 6.67
C TRP A 184 -1.44 32.54 7.40
N TYR A 185 -0.68 31.81 8.21
CA TYR A 185 -1.09 30.55 8.83
C TYR A 185 -1.05 30.61 10.35
N THR A 186 -1.85 29.77 11.00
CA THR A 186 -1.68 29.42 12.42
C THR A 186 -0.85 28.15 12.51
N PHE A 187 0.38 28.27 12.97
CA PHE A 187 1.28 27.12 13.17
C PHE A 187 0.83 26.35 14.41
N PRO A 188 0.83 25.00 14.41
CA PRO A 188 0.62 24.23 15.65
C PRO A 188 1.87 24.28 16.55
N ASP A 189 2.30 25.50 16.87
CA ASP A 189 3.46 25.84 17.67
C ASP A 189 3.04 26.30 19.06
N PHE A 190 3.45 25.54 20.08
CA PHE A 190 3.14 25.80 21.49
C PHE A 190 3.96 26.94 22.09
N THR A 191 4.90 27.52 21.34
CA THR A 191 5.72 28.67 21.79
C THR A 191 5.17 30.02 21.30
N LEU A 192 4.30 30.01 20.28
CA LEU A 192 3.72 31.20 19.67
C LEU A 192 2.27 31.41 20.12
N ASP A 193 1.91 32.65 20.44
CA ASP A 193 0.55 32.99 20.84
C ASP A 193 -0.40 32.96 19.62
N TYR A 194 -1.66 32.62 19.88
CA TYR A 194 -2.75 32.77 18.92
C TYR A 194 -2.85 34.24 18.47
N PRO A 195 -3.05 34.51 17.16
CA PRO A 195 -3.47 33.57 16.12
C PRO A 195 -2.34 32.98 15.28
N TYR A 196 -1.06 33.26 15.58
CA TYR A 196 0.08 32.73 14.79
C TYR A 196 0.53 31.36 15.29
N GLY A 197 0.31 31.05 16.56
CA GLY A 197 0.52 29.75 17.18
C GLY A 197 -0.67 29.25 17.99
N VAL A 198 -0.41 28.29 18.88
CA VAL A 198 -1.44 27.65 19.72
C VAL A 198 -1.13 27.72 21.22
N LYS A 199 -0.11 28.48 21.64
CA LYS A 199 0.36 28.54 23.04
C LYS A 199 -0.75 28.84 24.06
N ASN A 200 -1.65 29.76 23.75
CA ASN A 200 -2.76 30.18 24.61
C ASN A 200 -4.10 29.51 24.23
N VAL A 201 -4.08 28.43 23.44
CA VAL A 201 -5.26 27.62 23.08
C VAL A 201 -5.10 26.20 23.63
N PRO A 202 -5.42 25.96 24.92
CA PRO A 202 -5.16 24.68 25.60
C PRO A 202 -5.97 23.50 25.04
N GLN A 203 -6.98 23.77 24.22
CA GLN A 203 -7.76 22.75 23.51
C GLN A 203 -6.93 22.03 22.42
N VAL A 204 -5.85 22.63 21.94
CA VAL A 204 -4.89 21.96 21.05
C VAL A 204 -3.94 21.15 21.92
N THR A 205 -4.18 19.84 22.02
CA THR A 205 -3.28 18.90 22.70
C THR A 205 -2.37 18.17 21.70
N PRO A 206 -1.31 17.46 22.15
CA PRO A 206 -0.53 16.58 21.30
C PRO A 206 -1.37 15.51 20.56
N GLU A 207 -2.39 14.96 21.21
CA GLU A 207 -3.33 14.00 20.61
C GLU A 207 -4.18 14.66 19.53
N ARG A 208 -4.65 15.89 19.79
CA ARG A 208 -5.39 16.68 18.80
C ARG A 208 -4.51 16.99 17.58
N LEU A 209 -3.25 17.34 17.81
CA LEU A 209 -2.26 17.55 16.75
C LEU A 209 -2.02 16.27 15.94
N ARG A 210 -1.95 15.10 16.60
CA ARG A 210 -1.86 13.80 15.92
C ARG A 210 -3.07 13.54 15.03
N SER A 211 -4.29 13.77 15.53
CA SER A 211 -5.52 13.67 14.73
C SER A 211 -5.47 14.60 13.52
N TYR A 212 -5.14 15.88 13.74
CA TYR A 212 -5.05 16.91 12.70
C TYR A 212 -4.08 16.56 11.56
N LEU A 213 -2.86 16.09 11.88
CA LEU A 213 -1.87 15.71 10.86
C LEU A 213 -2.24 14.41 10.11
N SER A 214 -3.13 13.61 10.68
CA SER A 214 -3.62 12.34 10.10
C SER A 214 -4.87 12.53 9.22
N LYS A 215 -5.44 13.73 9.11
CA LYS A 215 -6.58 14.02 8.21
C LYS A 215 -6.11 14.21 6.76
N ASP A 216 -7.01 13.95 5.80
CA ASP A 216 -6.80 14.20 4.37
C ASP A 216 -6.96 15.70 4.08
N ILE A 217 -5.87 16.43 4.22
CA ILE A 217 -5.82 17.89 4.05
C ILE A 217 -4.81 18.24 2.97
N ILE A 218 -5.21 19.09 2.04
CA ILE A 218 -4.37 19.49 0.92
C ILE A 218 -4.08 20.99 1.04
N VAL A 219 -2.79 21.33 1.13
CA VAL A 219 -2.32 22.71 1.01
C VAL A 219 -2.09 22.99 -0.46
N GLN A 220 -2.93 23.83 -1.05
CA GLN A 220 -2.90 24.19 -2.46
C GLN A 220 -2.31 25.60 -2.62
N LEU A 221 -1.20 25.72 -3.36
CA LEU A 221 -0.42 26.95 -3.49
C LEU A 221 -0.32 27.40 -4.94
N ALA A 222 -0.62 28.66 -5.21
CA ALA A 222 -0.51 29.23 -6.56
C ALA A 222 0.92 29.73 -6.82
N THR A 223 1.56 29.32 -7.92
CA THR A 223 2.98 29.62 -8.14
C THR A 223 3.26 31.08 -8.48
N ALA A 224 2.27 31.83 -8.99
CA ALA A 224 2.41 33.26 -9.28
C ALA A 224 1.90 34.18 -8.15
N ASP A 225 1.39 33.62 -7.03
CA ASP A 225 0.95 34.38 -5.84
C ASP A 225 2.15 34.83 -4.98
N THR A 226 2.96 35.69 -5.61
CA THR A 226 4.22 36.21 -5.09
C THR A 226 4.18 37.71 -4.83
N LEU A 227 3.08 38.38 -5.22
CA LEU A 227 2.90 39.83 -5.08
C LEU A 227 2.71 40.25 -3.62
N ARG A 228 3.42 41.30 -3.21
CA ARG A 228 3.33 41.89 -1.87
C ARG A 228 2.35 43.05 -1.84
N GLU A 229 1.08 42.73 -1.96
CA GLU A 229 -0.03 43.69 -2.06
C GLU A 229 -0.21 44.52 -0.77
N SER A 230 -1.01 45.59 -0.84
CA SER A 230 -1.29 46.47 0.31
C SER A 230 -1.98 45.71 1.46
N PHE A 231 -2.90 44.81 1.12
CA PHE A 231 -3.71 44.03 2.05
C PHE A 231 -3.05 42.71 2.51
N LEU A 232 -1.85 42.37 2.02
CA LEU A 232 -1.08 41.26 2.57
C LEU A 232 -0.64 41.63 4.01
N ARG A 233 -0.89 40.74 4.98
CA ARG A 233 -0.54 40.96 6.39
C ARG A 233 0.99 41.02 6.56
N LYS A 234 1.49 42.10 7.17
CA LYS A 234 2.92 42.44 7.33
C LYS A 234 3.35 42.63 8.79
N THR A 235 2.67 41.98 9.74
CA THR A 235 3.15 41.99 11.12
C THR A 235 4.46 41.19 11.22
N PRO A 236 5.29 41.39 12.26
CA PRO A 236 6.53 40.65 12.42
C PRO A 236 6.34 39.12 12.36
N GLU A 237 5.26 38.61 12.96
CA GLU A 237 4.95 37.17 12.99
C GLU A 237 4.53 36.66 11.60
N ALA A 238 3.78 37.45 10.83
CA ALA A 238 3.40 37.08 9.46
C ALA A 238 4.59 37.14 8.48
N GLU A 239 5.49 38.12 8.64
CA GLU A 239 6.72 38.20 7.84
C GLU A 239 7.69 37.06 8.16
N ALA A 240 7.71 36.56 9.40
CA ALA A 240 8.51 35.39 9.78
C ALA A 240 8.08 34.10 9.04
N GLN A 241 6.83 34.03 8.58
CA GLN A 241 6.34 32.89 7.79
C GLN A 241 6.81 32.96 6.32
N GLY A 242 7.17 34.13 5.81
CA GLY A 242 7.57 34.35 4.41
C GLY A 242 7.12 35.70 3.86
N ARG A 243 7.73 36.14 2.76
CA ARG A 243 7.51 37.49 2.19
C ARG A 243 6.21 37.61 1.39
N ASN A 244 5.68 36.49 0.90
CA ASN A 244 4.45 36.39 0.11
C ASN A 244 3.70 35.08 0.45
N ARG A 245 2.50 34.87 -0.12
CA ARG A 245 1.64 33.73 0.23
C ARG A 245 2.22 32.38 -0.17
N LEU A 246 2.89 32.32 -1.33
CA LEU A 246 3.59 31.12 -1.79
C LEU A 246 4.70 30.69 -0.81
N GLU A 247 5.57 31.62 -0.41
CA GLU A 247 6.63 31.37 0.57
C GLU A 247 6.04 30.92 1.92
N ARG A 248 4.99 31.59 2.40
CA ARG A 248 4.28 31.25 3.65
C ARG A 248 3.74 29.82 3.63
N GLY A 249 3.10 29.42 2.54
CA GLY A 249 2.58 28.06 2.38
C GLY A 249 3.66 26.99 2.34
N HIS A 250 4.77 27.26 1.65
CA HIS A 250 5.92 26.35 1.65
C HIS A 250 6.53 26.20 3.04
N GLN A 251 6.72 27.30 3.78
CA GLN A 251 7.26 27.24 5.14
C GLN A 251 6.33 26.53 6.10
N PHE A 252 5.03 26.78 6.02
CA PHE A 252 4.04 26.08 6.84
C PHE A 252 4.06 24.57 6.59
N PHE A 253 4.03 24.14 5.32
CA PHE A 253 4.07 22.69 5.02
C PHE A 253 5.38 22.04 5.47
N LYS A 254 6.52 22.71 5.28
CA LYS A 254 7.83 22.24 5.77
C LYS A 254 7.85 22.11 7.30
N TYR A 255 7.21 23.05 8.01
CA TYR A 255 7.05 22.98 9.46
C TYR A 255 6.23 21.75 9.86
N LEU A 256 5.11 21.46 9.19
CA LEU A 256 4.32 20.24 9.47
C LEU A 256 5.13 18.97 9.24
N GLN A 257 5.95 18.90 8.19
CA GLN A 257 6.87 17.78 7.96
C GLN A 257 7.86 17.62 9.12
N THR A 258 8.38 18.73 9.64
CA THR A 258 9.32 18.75 10.77
C THR A 258 8.62 18.28 12.06
N VAL A 259 7.42 18.76 12.34
CA VAL A 259 6.63 18.35 13.51
C VAL A 259 6.25 16.87 13.43
N SER A 260 5.79 16.42 12.26
CA SER A 260 5.47 15.02 11.97
C SER A 260 6.67 14.12 12.24
N HIS A 261 7.84 14.47 11.71
CA HIS A 261 9.06 13.70 11.88
C HIS A 261 9.54 13.67 13.34
N ARG A 262 9.63 14.83 14.01
CA ARG A 262 10.10 14.92 15.40
C ARG A 262 9.20 14.21 16.41
N ASN A 263 7.89 14.23 16.18
CA ASN A 263 6.90 13.65 17.11
C ASN A 263 6.38 12.29 16.64
N ASN A 264 6.91 11.79 15.52
CA ASN A 264 6.54 10.51 14.95
C ASN A 264 5.03 10.37 14.65
N ILE A 265 4.46 11.44 14.12
CA ILE A 265 3.04 11.55 13.77
C ILE A 265 2.90 11.34 12.26
N PRO A 266 2.01 10.46 11.76
CA PRO A 266 1.72 10.37 10.34
C PRO A 266 1.28 11.72 9.77
N LEU A 267 1.93 12.18 8.70
CA LEU A 267 1.49 13.36 7.95
C LEU A 267 0.78 12.90 6.68
N ARG A 268 -0.55 12.90 6.71
CA ARG A 268 -1.40 12.60 5.55
C ARG A 268 -1.69 13.82 4.68
N TRP A 269 -1.14 14.96 5.05
CA TRP A 269 -1.30 16.19 4.31
C TRP A 269 -0.55 16.14 2.99
N ARG A 270 -1.19 16.65 1.93
CA ARG A 270 -0.55 16.83 0.62
C ARG A 270 -0.29 18.30 0.37
N LYS A 271 0.77 18.60 -0.39
CA LYS A 271 1.02 19.92 -0.94
C LYS A 271 0.88 19.85 -2.45
N VAL A 272 -0.01 20.66 -3.01
CA VAL A 272 -0.22 20.79 -4.45
C VAL A 272 0.13 22.21 -4.87
N VAL A 273 0.84 22.35 -5.98
CA VAL A 273 1.12 23.66 -6.58
C VAL A 273 0.30 23.82 -7.85
N VAL A 274 -0.30 24.99 -8.04
CA VAL A 274 -1.07 25.34 -9.24
C VAL A 274 -0.22 26.30 -10.08
N PRO A 275 0.27 25.85 -11.24
CA PRO A 275 1.17 26.65 -12.06
C PRO A 275 0.46 27.88 -12.63
N ASP A 276 1.20 28.98 -12.74
CA ASP A 276 0.84 30.23 -13.42
C ASP A 276 -0.41 30.97 -12.91
N VAL A 277 -0.99 30.51 -11.81
CA VAL A 277 -2.13 31.16 -11.14
C VAL A 277 -1.62 32.17 -10.11
N ALA A 278 -2.17 33.39 -10.16
CA ALA A 278 -1.93 34.46 -9.20
C ALA A 278 -2.88 34.34 -7.99
N HIS A 279 -3.18 35.43 -7.29
CA HIS A 279 -4.09 35.41 -6.14
C HIS A 279 -5.59 35.40 -6.55
N ASN A 280 -6.02 34.36 -7.28
CA ASN A 280 -7.37 34.26 -7.86
C ASN A 280 -8.21 33.11 -7.24
N SER A 281 -9.29 33.47 -6.56
CA SER A 281 -10.18 32.51 -5.87
C SER A 281 -10.92 31.55 -6.81
N VAL A 282 -11.31 31.99 -8.02
CA VAL A 282 -12.01 31.14 -8.99
C VAL A 282 -11.05 30.11 -9.55
N GLU A 283 -9.90 30.55 -10.09
CA GLU A 283 -8.90 29.65 -10.69
C GLU A 283 -8.40 28.60 -9.68
N MET A 284 -8.10 29.02 -8.44
CA MET A 284 -7.71 28.11 -7.38
C MET A 284 -8.83 27.14 -7.01
N GLY A 285 -10.08 27.61 -6.95
CA GLY A 285 -11.25 26.78 -6.72
C GLY A 285 -11.45 25.73 -7.81
N MET A 286 -11.35 26.11 -9.08
CA MET A 286 -11.47 25.18 -10.20
C MET A 286 -10.35 24.12 -10.18
N ALA A 287 -9.12 24.53 -9.85
CA ALA A 287 -8.01 23.61 -9.65
C ALA A 287 -8.21 22.69 -8.41
N ALA A 288 -9.02 23.11 -7.44
CA ALA A 288 -9.34 22.31 -6.26
C ALA A 288 -10.45 21.28 -6.50
N VAL A 289 -11.37 21.51 -7.46
CA VAL A 289 -12.46 20.57 -7.76
C VAL A 289 -11.99 19.13 -7.98
N PRO A 290 -11.00 18.81 -8.85
CA PRO A 290 -10.54 17.43 -8.99
C PRO A 290 -9.96 16.86 -7.68
N LEU A 291 -9.24 17.68 -6.91
CA LEU A 291 -8.67 17.28 -5.61
C LEU A 291 -9.77 16.99 -4.57
N LEU A 292 -10.84 17.78 -4.61
CA LEU A 292 -12.00 17.59 -3.74
C LEU A 292 -12.79 16.39 -4.19
N LEU A 293 -12.92 16.09 -5.49
CA LEU A 293 -13.76 15.00 -6.00
C LEU A 293 -13.05 13.65 -6.08
N GLU A 294 -11.72 13.63 -6.01
CA GLU A 294 -10.94 12.41 -5.75
C GLU A 294 -11.66 11.60 -4.66
N PRO A 295 -11.75 10.27 -4.76
CA PRO A 295 -12.30 9.46 -3.69
C PRO A 295 -11.64 9.85 -2.37
N SER A 296 -12.45 10.10 -1.33
CA SER A 296 -11.89 10.24 0.01
C SER A 296 -11.06 8.99 0.24
N SER A 297 -9.81 9.19 0.65
CA SER A 297 -8.92 8.09 0.90
C SER A 297 -9.61 7.22 1.97
N VAL A 298 -10.08 6.04 1.54
CA VAL A 298 -11.01 5.15 2.27
C VAL A 298 -10.75 5.29 3.75
N ALA A 299 -11.75 5.61 4.58
CA ALA A 299 -11.58 5.67 6.03
C ALA A 299 -10.74 4.45 6.44
N TYR A 300 -9.46 4.73 6.73
CA TYR A 300 -8.38 3.76 6.78
C TYR A 300 -8.49 3.02 8.09
N GLN A 301 -9.61 2.33 8.27
CA GLN A 301 -9.88 1.60 9.47
C GLN A 301 -9.71 0.14 9.13
N THR A 302 -8.64 -0.38 9.68
CA THR A 302 -8.39 -1.81 9.79
C THR A 302 -8.20 -2.11 11.28
N PRO A 303 -8.09 -3.38 11.71
CA PRO A 303 -7.96 -3.68 13.14
C PRO A 303 -6.83 -2.94 13.86
N SER A 304 -5.74 -2.58 13.17
CA SER A 304 -4.66 -1.77 13.74
C SER A 304 -4.68 -0.30 13.35
N VAL A 305 -5.23 0.08 12.20
CA VAL A 305 -5.14 1.46 11.69
C VAL A 305 -6.40 2.21 12.11
N ASN A 306 -6.23 3.39 12.73
CA ASN A 306 -7.34 4.21 13.24
C ASN A 306 -8.33 3.47 14.18
N SER A 307 -7.88 2.44 14.90
CA SER A 307 -8.76 1.58 15.71
C SER A 307 -8.86 1.96 17.20
N GLY A 308 -8.20 3.02 17.65
CA GLY A 308 -8.12 3.41 19.06
C GLY A 308 -7.43 2.37 19.97
N ALA A 309 -7.01 1.23 19.42
CA ALA A 309 -6.38 0.14 20.15
C ALA A 309 -4.88 0.39 20.35
N ASN A 310 -4.39 0.13 21.56
CA ASN A 310 -2.99 0.33 21.94
C ASN A 310 -2.01 -0.70 21.33
N GLY A 311 -2.50 -1.76 20.66
CA GLY A 311 -1.70 -2.89 20.19
C GLY A 311 -1.97 -3.28 18.74
N LEU A 312 -1.04 -4.01 18.13
CA LEU A 312 -1.21 -4.58 16.79
C LEU A 312 -2.31 -5.63 16.80
N ALA A 313 -2.94 -5.82 15.65
CA ALA A 313 -4.03 -6.77 15.48
C ALA A 313 -3.59 -8.20 15.81
N THR A 314 -4.42 -8.89 16.57
CA THR A 314 -4.32 -10.34 16.76
C THR A 314 -4.85 -11.06 15.52
N LEU A 315 -4.48 -12.34 15.34
CA LEU A 315 -5.04 -13.16 14.27
C LEU A 315 -6.57 -13.21 14.32
N ALA A 316 -7.17 -13.24 15.51
CA ALA A 316 -8.61 -13.21 15.69
C ALA A 316 -9.23 -11.91 15.17
N GLN A 317 -8.68 -10.75 15.54
CA GLN A 317 -9.17 -9.46 15.05
C GLN A 317 -9.03 -9.30 13.53
N MET A 318 -7.94 -9.82 12.95
CA MET A 318 -7.81 -9.90 11.50
C MET A 318 -8.90 -10.79 10.91
N THR A 319 -9.13 -11.97 11.47
CA THR A 319 -10.19 -12.90 11.03
C THR A 319 -11.58 -12.27 11.10
N ASP A 320 -11.89 -11.53 12.17
CA ASP A 320 -13.17 -10.82 12.32
C ASP A 320 -13.35 -9.73 11.25
N CYS A 321 -12.29 -8.97 10.96
CA CYS A 321 -12.28 -7.98 9.88
C CYS A 321 -12.59 -8.66 8.54
N PHE A 322 -12.05 -9.85 8.32
CA PHE A 322 -12.24 -10.60 7.08
C PHE A 322 -13.67 -11.10 6.91
N GLN A 323 -14.24 -11.64 8.00
CA GLN A 323 -15.65 -12.06 8.03
C GLN A 323 -16.59 -10.87 7.84
N ALA A 324 -16.25 -9.69 8.39
CA ALA A 324 -17.02 -8.47 8.17
C ALA A 324 -17.02 -8.07 6.69
N LEU A 325 -15.85 -8.05 6.01
CA LEU A 325 -15.79 -7.74 4.58
C LEU A 325 -16.63 -8.71 3.74
N GLN A 326 -16.61 -10.01 4.04
CA GLN A 326 -17.43 -10.98 3.32
C GLN A 326 -18.93 -10.74 3.52
N ARG A 327 -19.34 -10.40 4.74
CA ARG A 327 -20.74 -10.12 5.10
C ARG A 327 -21.23 -8.81 4.48
N ASP A 328 -20.39 -7.79 4.45
CA ASP A 328 -20.74 -6.44 3.99
C ASP A 328 -20.79 -6.35 2.45
N TYR A 329 -20.11 -7.26 1.74
CA TYR A 329 -20.09 -7.33 0.27
C TYR A 329 -20.50 -8.73 -0.26
N PRO A 330 -21.75 -9.17 -0.02
CA PRO A 330 -22.20 -10.50 -0.39
C PRO A 330 -22.09 -10.74 -1.90
N GLY A 331 -21.53 -11.88 -2.28
CA GLY A 331 -21.34 -12.28 -3.68
C GLY A 331 -20.15 -11.64 -4.41
N LYS A 332 -19.47 -10.65 -3.81
CA LYS A 332 -18.27 -10.02 -4.40
C LYS A 332 -16.94 -10.55 -3.85
N LEU A 333 -16.96 -11.10 -2.64
CA LEU A 333 -15.79 -11.70 -1.99
C LEU A 333 -16.05 -13.17 -1.67
N ARG A 334 -15.31 -14.06 -2.33
CA ARG A 334 -15.36 -15.51 -2.06
C ARG A 334 -14.16 -15.89 -1.20
N VAL A 335 -14.42 -16.55 -0.07
CA VAL A 335 -13.39 -16.98 0.88
C VAL A 335 -13.34 -18.50 0.90
N GLU A 336 -12.14 -19.06 0.82
CA GLU A 336 -11.86 -20.49 1.06
C GLU A 336 -10.79 -20.65 2.14
N VAL A 337 -10.69 -21.84 2.72
CA VAL A 337 -9.57 -22.25 3.56
C VAL A 337 -8.65 -23.12 2.72
N LEU A 338 -7.42 -22.65 2.50
CA LEU A 338 -6.40 -23.37 1.73
C LEU A 338 -5.98 -24.67 2.43
N GLY A 339 -5.93 -24.63 3.76
CA GLY A 339 -5.56 -25.74 4.62
C GLY A 339 -5.28 -25.25 6.03
N ARG A 340 -4.75 -26.13 6.88
CA ARG A 340 -4.37 -25.82 8.26
C ARG A 340 -2.87 -25.84 8.47
N THR A 341 -2.39 -24.91 9.28
CA THR A 341 -1.02 -24.90 9.77
C THR A 341 -0.77 -26.04 10.78
N PRO A 342 0.49 -26.35 11.11
CA PRO A 342 0.82 -27.31 12.17
C PRO A 342 0.20 -27.00 13.54
N ALA A 343 0.00 -25.72 13.89
CA ALA A 343 -0.70 -25.34 15.12
C ALA A 343 -2.24 -25.36 14.99
N GLY A 344 -2.78 -25.78 13.85
CA GLY A 344 -4.22 -25.97 13.62
C GLY A 344 -4.97 -24.71 13.15
N ASN A 345 -4.27 -23.64 12.77
CA ASN A 345 -4.89 -22.42 12.28
C ASN A 345 -5.23 -22.53 10.79
N ASP A 346 -6.39 -22.05 10.40
CA ASP A 346 -6.80 -21.99 9.00
C ASP A 346 -5.99 -20.94 8.24
N ILE A 347 -5.62 -21.24 6.99
CA ILE A 347 -4.97 -20.30 6.07
C ILE A 347 -6.03 -19.79 5.08
N PRO A 348 -6.57 -18.58 5.26
CA PRO A 348 -7.62 -18.07 4.39
C PRO A 348 -7.06 -17.66 3.03
N VAL A 349 -7.83 -17.93 1.97
CA VAL A 349 -7.59 -17.43 0.62
C VAL A 349 -8.86 -16.78 0.07
N TRP A 350 -8.71 -15.63 -0.55
CA TRP A 350 -9.81 -14.80 -1.05
C TRP A 350 -9.77 -14.68 -2.55
N PHE A 351 -10.95 -14.64 -3.15
CA PHE A 351 -11.14 -14.44 -4.57
C PHE A 351 -12.14 -13.30 -4.78
N LEU A 352 -11.73 -12.36 -5.61
CA LEU A 352 -12.52 -11.22 -6.07
C LEU A 352 -12.08 -10.88 -7.50
N GLY A 353 -12.98 -10.30 -8.28
CA GLY A 353 -12.68 -9.96 -9.66
C GLY A 353 -13.81 -10.26 -10.63
N SER A 354 -13.43 -10.32 -11.89
CA SER A 354 -14.30 -10.58 -13.02
C SER A 354 -14.80 -12.03 -13.04
N SER A 355 -15.93 -12.24 -13.70
CA SER A 355 -16.35 -13.60 -14.10
C SER A 355 -15.73 -14.02 -15.44
N ASP A 356 -15.04 -13.10 -16.11
CA ASP A 356 -14.30 -13.38 -17.33
C ASP A 356 -13.10 -14.30 -17.05
N ALA A 357 -13.08 -15.45 -17.73
CA ALA A 357 -11.99 -16.41 -17.63
C ALA A 357 -10.68 -15.87 -18.23
N ASP A 358 -10.76 -14.90 -19.14
CA ASP A 358 -9.62 -14.23 -19.75
C ASP A 358 -9.14 -13.02 -18.94
N ALA A 359 -9.83 -12.60 -17.88
CA ALA A 359 -9.33 -11.52 -17.02
C ALA A 359 -7.97 -11.90 -16.41
N MET A 360 -7.10 -10.90 -16.27
CA MET A 360 -5.72 -11.15 -15.85
C MET A 360 -5.69 -11.69 -14.42
N LYS A 361 -4.94 -12.77 -14.21
CA LYS A 361 -4.88 -13.45 -12.91
C LYS A 361 -3.76 -12.90 -12.06
N VAL A 362 -4.12 -12.40 -10.88
CA VAL A 362 -3.20 -11.75 -9.95
C VAL A 362 -3.15 -12.54 -8.65
N TRP A 363 -1.95 -12.81 -8.15
CA TRP A 363 -1.72 -13.36 -6.82
C TRP A 363 -1.24 -12.24 -5.88
N ILE A 364 -1.85 -12.10 -4.70
CA ILE A 364 -1.38 -11.16 -3.67
C ILE A 364 -1.25 -11.90 -2.36
N GLN A 365 -0.19 -11.66 -1.60
CA GLN A 365 -0.07 -12.23 -0.27
C GLN A 365 0.58 -11.27 0.73
N GLY A 366 0.19 -11.43 1.99
CA GLY A 366 0.77 -10.74 3.14
C GLY A 366 1.07 -11.72 4.28
N GLY A 367 1.96 -11.31 5.18
CA GLY A 367 2.26 -12.07 6.40
C GLY A 367 2.88 -13.44 6.15
N LEU A 368 3.73 -13.58 5.11
CA LEU A 368 4.55 -14.78 4.91
C LEU A 368 5.55 -14.96 6.06
N HIS A 369 6.11 -13.85 6.54
CA HIS A 369 6.74 -13.78 7.86
C HIS A 369 5.73 -13.20 8.86
N GLY A 370 5.59 -13.85 10.00
CA GLY A 370 4.59 -13.47 10.99
C GLY A 370 4.91 -12.21 11.81
N ASN A 371 6.16 -11.75 11.81
CA ASN A 371 6.59 -10.54 12.49
C ASN A 371 6.52 -9.28 11.60
N GLU A 372 5.76 -9.35 10.51
CA GLU A 372 5.59 -8.29 9.50
C GLU A 372 4.10 -7.91 9.40
N PRO A 373 3.55 -7.29 10.46
CA PRO A 373 2.11 -7.08 10.63
C PRO A 373 1.45 -6.10 9.65
N ALA A 374 2.20 -5.25 8.95
CA ALA A 374 1.61 -4.31 7.99
C ALA A 374 1.05 -5.02 6.75
N GLY A 375 1.67 -6.10 6.29
CA GLY A 375 1.24 -6.82 5.07
C GLY A 375 -0.23 -7.28 5.12
N PRO A 376 -0.67 -8.02 6.15
CA PRO A 376 -2.07 -8.41 6.30
C PRO A 376 -3.07 -7.24 6.35
N GLU A 377 -2.69 -6.12 6.96
CA GLU A 377 -3.51 -4.91 7.07
C GLU A 377 -3.64 -4.20 5.73
N VAL A 378 -2.56 -4.16 4.94
CA VAL A 378 -2.58 -3.68 3.56
C VAL A 378 -3.52 -4.51 2.70
N VAL A 379 -3.48 -5.85 2.80
CA VAL A 379 -4.40 -6.74 2.05
C VAL A 379 -5.86 -6.49 2.44
N ALA A 380 -6.15 -6.33 3.73
CA ALA A 380 -7.49 -6.01 4.21
C ALA A 380 -8.01 -4.68 3.65
N LEU A 381 -7.18 -3.64 3.72
CA LEU A 381 -7.52 -2.31 3.22
C LEU A 381 -7.66 -2.27 1.70
N LEU A 382 -6.77 -2.94 0.97
CA LEU A 382 -6.86 -3.08 -0.49
C LEU A 382 -8.15 -3.77 -0.90
N THR A 383 -8.53 -4.83 -0.18
CA THR A 383 -9.80 -5.55 -0.42
C THR A 383 -11.00 -4.63 -0.18
N LYS A 384 -11.02 -3.88 0.93
CA LYS A 384 -12.08 -2.89 1.21
C LYS A 384 -12.18 -1.87 0.08
N TYR A 385 -11.06 -1.28 -0.34
CA TYR A 385 -10.99 -0.34 -1.45
C TYR A 385 -11.56 -0.92 -2.75
N LEU A 386 -11.15 -2.13 -3.12
CA LEU A 386 -11.60 -2.82 -4.34
C LEU A 386 -13.11 -3.06 -4.35
N LEU A 387 -13.69 -3.39 -3.19
CA LEU A 387 -15.11 -3.72 -3.07
C LEU A 387 -16.00 -2.48 -2.91
N SER A 388 -15.51 -1.43 -2.23
CA SER A 388 -16.31 -0.30 -1.76
C SER A 388 -16.23 0.96 -2.63
N THR A 389 -15.27 1.06 -3.55
CA THR A 389 -15.05 2.27 -4.36
C THR A 389 -15.31 2.03 -5.84
N SER A 390 -15.72 3.08 -6.57
CA SER A 390 -15.91 2.99 -8.02
C SER A 390 -14.63 2.64 -8.77
N GLU A 391 -13.49 3.21 -8.38
CA GLU A 391 -12.19 2.89 -8.98
C GLU A 391 -11.78 1.45 -8.70
N GLY A 392 -11.97 1.01 -7.45
CA GLY A 392 -11.71 -0.37 -7.05
C GLY A 392 -12.54 -1.37 -7.84
N ASN A 393 -13.84 -1.12 -7.99
CA ASN A 393 -14.72 -2.00 -8.78
C ASN A 393 -14.32 -2.02 -10.27
N LYS A 394 -13.87 -0.89 -10.86
CA LYS A 394 -13.34 -0.85 -12.23
C LYS A 394 -12.09 -1.70 -12.41
N LEU A 395 -11.20 -1.75 -11.42
CA LEU A 395 -10.05 -2.67 -11.46
C LEU A 395 -10.53 -4.13 -11.52
N LEU A 396 -11.57 -4.49 -10.77
CA LEU A 396 -12.12 -5.85 -10.74
C LEU A 396 -12.82 -6.26 -12.04
N GLU A 397 -13.19 -5.33 -12.93
CA GLU A 397 -13.74 -5.68 -14.25
C GLU A 397 -12.71 -6.38 -15.14
N HIS A 398 -11.42 -6.08 -14.95
CA HIS A 398 -10.32 -6.58 -15.79
C HIS A 398 -9.38 -7.57 -15.08
N LEU A 399 -9.51 -7.69 -13.75
CA LEU A 399 -8.60 -8.46 -12.91
C LEU A 399 -9.36 -9.55 -12.14
N ASN A 400 -8.77 -10.73 -12.11
CA ASN A 400 -9.12 -11.81 -11.20
C ASN A 400 -8.03 -11.90 -10.15
N ILE A 401 -8.35 -11.70 -8.88
CA ILE A 401 -7.37 -11.60 -7.81
C ILE A 401 -7.57 -12.72 -6.80
N CYS A 402 -6.51 -13.50 -6.56
CA CYS A 402 -6.38 -14.46 -5.48
C CYS A 402 -5.49 -13.86 -4.39
N MET A 403 -6.03 -13.64 -3.19
CA MET A 403 -5.30 -13.02 -2.08
C MET A 403 -5.12 -14.00 -0.92
N VAL A 404 -3.94 -14.01 -0.30
CA VAL A 404 -3.65 -14.71 0.97
C VAL A 404 -3.27 -13.68 2.02
N PRO A 405 -4.23 -13.19 2.83
CA PRO A 405 -4.00 -12.07 3.75
C PRO A 405 -2.98 -12.36 4.84
N VAL A 406 -3.02 -13.58 5.40
CA VAL A 406 -2.07 -14.05 6.42
C VAL A 406 -1.56 -15.42 5.99
N ALA A 407 -0.44 -15.45 5.27
CA ALA A 407 0.13 -16.69 4.74
C ALA A 407 0.74 -17.59 5.83
N ASN A 408 1.23 -17.01 6.93
CA ASN A 408 1.79 -17.72 8.07
C ASN A 408 1.05 -17.38 9.39
N PRO A 409 -0.16 -17.93 9.61
CA PRO A 409 -0.94 -17.64 10.82
C PRO A 409 -0.19 -17.97 12.14
N ASP A 410 0.53 -19.10 12.18
CA ASP A 410 1.27 -19.53 13.37
C ASP A 410 2.40 -18.56 13.73
N GLY A 411 3.17 -18.13 12.72
CA GLY A 411 4.19 -17.11 12.89
C GLY A 411 3.57 -15.78 13.30
N TYR A 412 2.43 -15.40 12.72
CA TYR A 412 1.74 -14.14 12.99
C TYR A 412 1.27 -14.06 14.44
N MET A 413 0.65 -15.11 14.96
CA MET A 413 0.26 -15.19 16.38
C MET A 413 1.45 -15.05 17.32
N GLN A 414 2.62 -15.58 16.94
CA GLN A 414 3.83 -15.53 17.74
C GLN A 414 4.68 -14.28 17.48
N GLN A 415 4.30 -13.43 16.52
CA GLN A 415 5.11 -12.32 16.01
C GLN A 415 6.54 -12.78 15.66
N LYS A 416 6.64 -13.92 14.95
CA LYS A 416 7.91 -14.52 14.53
C LYS A 416 8.02 -14.61 13.02
N ARG A 417 9.25 -14.48 12.53
CA ARG A 417 9.60 -14.65 11.12
C ARG A 417 9.28 -16.05 10.59
N VAL A 418 9.53 -17.07 11.41
CA VAL A 418 9.39 -18.48 11.04
C VAL A 418 7.96 -18.99 11.19
N SER A 419 7.64 -20.09 10.51
CA SER A 419 6.38 -20.82 10.65
C SER A 419 6.24 -21.54 12.01
N GLY A 420 5.08 -22.16 12.26
CA GLY A 420 4.87 -23.06 13.40
C GLY A 420 5.84 -24.25 13.42
N SER A 421 6.29 -24.74 12.26
CA SER A 421 7.35 -25.77 12.18
C SER A 421 8.75 -25.20 12.38
N GLY A 422 8.89 -23.88 12.42
CA GLY A 422 10.13 -23.11 12.60
C GLY A 422 11.01 -23.01 11.35
N TYR A 423 10.43 -23.09 10.14
CA TYR A 423 11.13 -22.79 8.89
C TYR A 423 10.87 -21.34 8.45
N ASP A 424 11.83 -20.71 7.78
CA ASP A 424 11.60 -19.47 7.05
C ASP A 424 10.92 -19.81 5.72
N LEU A 425 9.63 -19.48 5.60
CA LEU A 425 8.84 -19.81 4.41
C LEU A 425 9.39 -19.13 3.14
N ASN A 426 9.99 -17.94 3.26
CA ASN A 426 10.66 -17.23 2.15
C ASN A 426 12.12 -17.70 1.94
N ARG A 427 12.48 -18.86 2.49
CA ARG A 427 13.67 -19.66 2.15
C ARG A 427 13.33 -21.09 1.73
N ASP A 428 12.07 -21.50 1.88
CA ASP A 428 11.61 -22.86 1.65
C ASP A 428 10.90 -23.05 0.30
N MET A 429 10.81 -22.00 -0.54
CA MET A 429 10.07 -21.96 -1.81
C MET A 429 10.41 -23.10 -2.79
N THR A 430 11.65 -23.60 -2.78
CA THR A 430 12.11 -24.73 -3.61
C THR A 430 12.28 -26.01 -2.81
N LYS A 431 12.54 -25.89 -1.50
CA LYS A 431 12.87 -27.01 -0.62
C LYS A 431 11.61 -27.73 -0.13
N LEU A 432 10.48 -27.04 0.02
CA LEU A 432 9.19 -27.61 0.42
C LEU A 432 9.27 -28.46 1.69
N SER A 433 9.95 -27.96 2.72
CA SER A 433 10.07 -28.63 4.02
C SER A 433 8.88 -28.37 4.92
N ASP A 434 8.25 -27.20 4.78
CA ASP A 434 7.12 -26.80 5.58
C ASP A 434 5.81 -27.11 4.85
N PRO A 435 4.81 -27.73 5.52
CA PRO A 435 3.51 -28.00 4.91
C PRO A 435 2.79 -26.72 4.46
N VAL A 436 3.00 -25.58 5.13
CA VAL A 436 2.45 -24.29 4.71
C VAL A 436 3.00 -23.88 3.34
N THR A 437 4.29 -24.06 3.10
CA THR A 437 4.90 -23.80 1.79
C THR A 437 4.24 -24.66 0.71
N VAL A 438 4.04 -25.96 0.99
CA VAL A 438 3.41 -26.89 0.04
C VAL A 438 1.99 -26.44 -0.33
N LEU A 439 1.19 -26.06 0.66
CA LEU A 439 -0.16 -25.54 0.45
C LEU A 439 -0.17 -24.28 -0.42
N LEU A 440 0.65 -23.29 -0.07
CA LEU A 440 0.74 -22.01 -0.81
C LEU A 440 1.17 -22.25 -2.26
N LYS A 441 2.16 -23.13 -2.48
CA LYS A 441 2.68 -23.42 -3.83
C LYS A 441 1.69 -24.20 -4.68
N SER A 442 1.02 -25.19 -4.10
CA SER A 442 -0.04 -25.92 -4.80
C SER A 442 -1.13 -24.96 -5.28
N LYS A 443 -1.54 -24.00 -4.44
CA LYS A 443 -2.60 -23.06 -4.83
C LYS A 443 -2.15 -22.00 -5.81
N TYR A 444 -0.92 -21.50 -5.67
CA TYR A 444 -0.34 -20.58 -6.64
C TYR A 444 -0.30 -21.20 -8.03
N LEU A 445 0.13 -22.46 -8.13
CA LEU A 445 0.22 -23.18 -9.40
C LEU A 445 -1.16 -23.49 -10.00
N ASP A 446 -2.14 -23.86 -9.18
CA ASP A 446 -3.55 -24.04 -9.57
C ASP A 446 -4.16 -22.74 -10.10
N TRP A 447 -3.90 -21.61 -9.43
CA TRP A 447 -4.37 -20.30 -9.84
C TRP A 447 -3.76 -19.85 -11.17
N HIS A 448 -2.48 -20.17 -11.38
CA HIS A 448 -1.70 -19.84 -12.58
C HIS A 448 -1.66 -18.32 -12.85
N PRO A 449 -1.08 -17.51 -11.94
CA PRO A 449 -1.10 -16.06 -12.06
C PRO A 449 -0.22 -15.56 -13.22
N ASP A 450 -0.67 -14.46 -13.81
CA ASP A 450 0.11 -13.65 -14.76
C ASP A 450 1.00 -12.65 -14.01
N ALA A 451 0.56 -12.20 -12.83
CA ALA A 451 1.31 -11.30 -11.95
C ALA A 451 1.17 -11.67 -10.47
N ALA A 452 2.21 -11.41 -9.67
CA ALA A 452 2.23 -11.71 -8.25
C ALA A 452 2.82 -10.56 -7.42
N LEU A 453 2.17 -10.24 -6.29
CA LEU A 453 2.61 -9.25 -5.31
C LEU A 453 2.80 -9.93 -3.94
N ASP A 454 4.00 -9.78 -3.37
CA ASP A 454 4.32 -10.23 -2.01
C ASP A 454 4.67 -9.02 -1.13
N ILE A 455 3.95 -8.86 -0.03
CA ILE A 455 4.04 -7.67 0.85
C ILE A 455 4.73 -8.07 2.16
N HIS A 456 5.95 -7.56 2.35
CA HIS A 456 6.83 -7.82 3.48
C HIS A 456 7.17 -6.52 4.21
N GLU A 457 7.84 -6.69 5.35
CA GLU A 457 8.51 -5.61 6.05
C GLU A 457 9.98 -5.91 6.30
N TYR A 458 10.83 -4.89 6.25
CA TYR A 458 12.24 -5.03 6.58
C TYR A 458 12.56 -4.43 7.96
N ASN A 459 13.67 -4.89 8.55
CA ASN A 459 14.21 -4.36 9.80
C ASN A 459 15.13 -3.16 9.51
N PRO A 460 14.78 -1.93 9.94
CA PRO A 460 15.62 -0.76 9.73
C PRO A 460 16.91 -0.77 10.55
N VAL A 461 16.95 -1.51 11.66
CA VAL A 461 18.12 -1.62 12.54
C VAL A 461 18.89 -2.91 12.21
N LYS A 462 19.99 -2.75 11.47
CA LYS A 462 20.88 -3.86 11.09
C LYS A 462 22.11 -3.88 12.00
N GLN A 463 22.56 -5.07 12.39
CA GLN A 463 23.71 -5.22 13.28
C GLN A 463 24.98 -4.63 12.66
N GLU A 464 25.13 -4.77 11.35
CA GLU A 464 26.24 -4.27 10.54
C GLU A 464 26.33 -2.74 10.51
N LEU A 465 25.23 -2.06 10.87
CA LEU A 465 25.12 -0.60 10.91
C LEU A 465 25.21 -0.04 12.34
N LYS A 466 25.23 -0.91 13.36
CA LYS A 466 25.33 -0.48 14.75
C LYS A 466 26.73 0.07 15.02
N THR A 467 26.78 1.32 15.48
CA THR A 467 27.99 2.00 15.97
C THR A 467 29.15 1.91 14.98
N ARG A 468 29.01 2.61 13.86
CA ARG A 468 30.06 2.75 12.85
C ARG A 468 30.68 4.14 12.98
N GLU A 469 31.98 4.20 13.27
CA GLU A 469 32.72 5.46 13.46
C GLU A 469 32.10 6.39 14.53
N GLY A 470 31.43 5.82 15.55
CA GLY A 470 30.73 6.57 16.60
C GLY A 470 29.27 6.92 16.28
N HIS A 471 28.81 6.64 15.06
CA HIS A 471 27.45 6.93 14.61
C HIS A 471 26.56 5.67 14.62
N GLN A 472 25.29 5.82 14.98
CA GLN A 472 24.31 4.74 14.91
C GLN A 472 23.45 4.92 13.66
N LEU A 473 23.70 4.09 12.65
CA LEU A 473 23.01 4.20 11.36
C LEU A 473 21.83 3.23 11.27
N THR A 474 20.73 3.70 10.69
CA THR A 474 19.56 2.88 10.32
C THR A 474 19.17 3.09 8.86
N LEU A 475 18.51 2.10 8.28
CA LEU A 475 17.97 2.22 6.92
C LEU A 475 16.78 3.20 6.92
N LEU A 476 16.77 4.13 5.96
CA LEU A 476 15.87 5.27 5.98
C LEU A 476 14.53 5.02 5.25
N HIS A 477 14.57 4.40 4.06
CA HIS A 477 13.45 4.38 3.12
C HIS A 477 12.14 3.85 3.72
N ASP A 478 11.00 4.45 3.42
CA ASP A 478 9.69 3.97 3.90
C ASP A 478 9.35 2.60 3.29
N VAL A 479 9.79 2.36 2.06
CA VAL A 479 9.61 1.11 1.34
C VAL A 479 10.78 0.83 0.42
N LEU A 480 11.12 -0.44 0.29
CA LEU A 480 12.12 -0.95 -0.65
C LEU A 480 11.44 -1.90 -1.66
N LEU A 481 11.84 -1.83 -2.92
CA LEU A 481 11.36 -2.72 -3.98
C LEU A 481 12.42 -3.80 -4.25
N LEU A 482 11.98 -5.06 -4.37
CA LEU A 482 12.90 -6.21 -4.55
C LEU A 482 12.69 -6.91 -5.91
N PRO A 483 13.35 -6.44 -6.98
CA PRO A 483 13.32 -7.09 -8.28
C PRO A 483 14.22 -8.32 -8.28
N SER A 484 14.05 -9.20 -9.27
CA SER A 484 14.95 -10.33 -9.49
C SER A 484 15.70 -10.20 -10.81
N GLY A 485 17.02 -10.29 -10.75
CA GLY A 485 17.86 -10.37 -11.96
C GLY A 485 18.39 -11.77 -12.25
N HIS A 486 17.76 -12.81 -11.70
CA HIS A 486 18.12 -14.20 -12.01
C HIS A 486 18.01 -14.46 -13.53
N LEU A 487 19.10 -14.94 -14.15
CA LEU A 487 19.22 -15.02 -15.62
C LEU A 487 18.29 -16.06 -16.28
N ASN A 488 17.94 -17.15 -15.58
CA ASN A 488 16.93 -18.11 -16.04
C ASN A 488 15.47 -17.59 -16.01
N ILE A 489 15.18 -16.42 -15.43
CA ILE A 489 13.86 -15.77 -15.62
C ILE A 489 13.77 -15.32 -17.09
N PRO A 490 12.65 -15.51 -17.80
CA PRO A 490 12.53 -15.00 -19.17
C PRO A 490 12.79 -13.48 -19.24
N ALA A 491 13.69 -13.07 -20.16
CA ALA A 491 14.10 -11.67 -20.29
C ALA A 491 12.94 -10.68 -20.43
N PRO A 492 11.86 -10.98 -21.20
CA PRO A 492 10.70 -10.09 -21.28
C PRO A 492 10.05 -9.76 -19.93
N LEU A 493 9.95 -10.74 -19.02
CA LEU A 493 9.39 -10.51 -17.68
C LEU A 493 10.28 -9.61 -16.84
N ARG A 494 11.60 -9.82 -16.89
CA ARG A 494 12.56 -8.94 -16.21
C ARG A 494 12.49 -7.52 -16.78
N THR A 495 12.47 -7.36 -18.10
CA THR A 495 12.40 -6.05 -18.76
C THR A 495 11.16 -5.30 -18.33
N PHE A 496 9.97 -5.92 -18.42
CA PHE A 496 8.72 -5.29 -18.00
C PHE A 496 8.76 -4.86 -16.52
N THR A 497 9.21 -5.77 -15.63
CA THR A 497 9.27 -5.49 -14.19
C THR A 497 10.18 -4.30 -13.88
N ASN A 498 11.39 -4.27 -14.45
CA ASN A 498 12.41 -3.30 -14.09
C ASN A 498 12.28 -1.96 -14.81
N GLN A 499 11.77 -1.96 -16.05
CA GLN A 499 11.67 -0.74 -16.85
C GLN A 499 10.30 -0.07 -16.78
N LYS A 500 9.27 -0.79 -16.33
CA LYS A 500 7.89 -0.28 -16.32
C LYS A 500 7.25 -0.35 -14.95
N LEU A 501 7.17 -1.54 -14.35
CA LEU A 501 6.45 -1.71 -13.09
C LEU A 501 7.13 -0.96 -11.94
N PHE A 502 8.41 -1.21 -11.71
CA PHE A 502 9.12 -0.65 -10.54
C PHE A 502 9.32 0.86 -10.63
N PRO A 503 9.65 1.45 -11.80
CA PRO A 503 9.66 2.89 -11.97
C PRO A 503 8.31 3.56 -11.68
N ALA A 504 7.18 2.95 -12.09
CA ALA A 504 5.85 3.49 -11.80
C ALA A 504 5.53 3.46 -10.29
N LEU A 505 5.89 2.37 -9.60
CA LEU A 505 5.75 2.28 -8.14
C LEU A 505 6.63 3.31 -7.41
N ALA A 506 7.89 3.45 -7.82
CA ALA A 506 8.81 4.43 -7.23
C ALA A 506 8.32 5.88 -7.44
N ALA A 507 7.85 6.21 -8.64
CA ALA A 507 7.29 7.53 -8.95
C ALA A 507 6.02 7.81 -8.12
N THR A 508 5.18 6.79 -7.90
CA THR A 508 4.00 6.93 -7.04
C THR A 508 4.37 7.11 -5.57
N ALA A 509 5.36 6.37 -5.06
CA ALA A 509 5.88 6.59 -3.71
C ALA A 509 6.34 8.04 -3.54
N GLU A 510 7.18 8.55 -4.44
CA GLU A 510 7.69 9.91 -4.40
C GLU A 510 6.57 10.96 -4.47
N LYS A 511 5.62 10.80 -5.41
CA LYS A 511 4.44 11.66 -5.55
C LYS A 511 3.62 11.73 -4.26
N MET A 512 3.56 10.63 -3.51
CA MET A 512 2.82 10.51 -2.25
C MET A 512 3.67 10.86 -1.02
N GLY A 513 4.92 11.31 -1.20
CA GLY A 513 5.81 11.73 -0.12
C GLY A 513 6.50 10.58 0.62
N TYR A 514 6.49 9.36 0.06
CA TYR A 514 7.18 8.20 0.58
C TYR A 514 8.58 8.09 -0.02
N SER A 515 9.56 7.84 0.84
CA SER A 515 10.92 7.52 0.41
C SER A 515 10.98 6.07 -0.08
N CYS A 516 11.52 5.85 -1.28
CA CYS A 516 11.58 4.55 -1.94
C CYS A 516 12.98 4.26 -2.47
N GLY A 517 13.38 2.99 -2.50
CA GLY A 517 14.67 2.56 -3.05
C GLY A 517 14.71 1.08 -3.41
N PRO A 518 15.79 0.59 -4.04
CA PRO A 518 15.99 -0.84 -4.25
C PRO A 518 16.32 -1.54 -2.93
N TYR A 519 15.80 -2.74 -2.74
CA TYR A 519 16.10 -3.52 -1.56
C TYR A 519 17.58 -3.95 -1.53
N PHE A 520 18.20 -3.79 -0.38
CA PHE A 520 19.54 -4.32 -0.13
C PHE A 520 19.68 -4.80 1.31
N THR A 521 20.64 -5.68 1.53
CA THR A 521 21.10 -6.08 2.86
C THR A 521 22.54 -5.62 3.06
N PRO A 522 22.86 -4.85 4.11
CA PRO A 522 24.23 -4.53 4.45
C PRO A 522 24.97 -5.80 4.90
N LYS A 523 26.23 -5.95 4.47
CA LYS A 523 27.09 -7.06 4.86
C LYS A 523 28.49 -6.55 5.16
N LEU A 524 29.00 -6.88 6.33
CA LEU A 524 30.36 -6.53 6.72
C LEU A 524 31.35 -7.62 6.29
N ILE A 525 32.39 -7.25 5.54
CA ILE A 525 33.50 -8.14 5.15
C ILE A 525 34.80 -7.42 5.48
N GLY A 526 35.53 -7.93 6.48
CA GLY A 526 36.59 -7.14 7.13
C GLY A 526 35.99 -5.86 7.72
N ASP A 527 36.58 -4.71 7.43
CA ASP A 527 36.07 -3.40 7.87
C ASP A 527 35.18 -2.70 6.83
N THR A 528 35.01 -3.31 5.65
CA THR A 528 34.26 -2.73 4.54
C THR A 528 32.79 -3.16 4.59
N LEU A 529 31.90 -2.17 4.55
CA LEU A 529 30.46 -2.38 4.45
C LEU A 529 30.04 -2.51 2.98
N PHE A 530 29.49 -3.67 2.62
CA PHE A 530 28.94 -3.94 1.30
C PHE A 530 27.42 -3.85 1.30
N ALA A 531 26.83 -3.44 0.18
CA ALA A 531 25.41 -3.60 -0.09
C ALA A 531 25.18 -4.82 -0.98
N ILE A 532 24.40 -5.80 -0.49
CA ILE A 532 23.93 -6.94 -1.30
C ILE A 532 22.53 -6.59 -1.78
N GLN A 533 22.40 -6.21 -3.04
CA GLN A 533 21.22 -5.54 -3.58
C GLN A 533 20.44 -6.47 -4.52
N ASN A 534 19.11 -6.37 -4.46
CA ASN A 534 18.14 -7.09 -5.29
C ASN A 534 18.16 -8.64 -5.13
N ALA A 535 17.19 -9.33 -5.72
CA ALA A 535 17.05 -10.78 -5.61
C ALA A 535 17.74 -11.52 -6.76
N LYS A 536 18.33 -12.68 -6.43
CA LYS A 536 18.85 -13.65 -7.41
C LYS A 536 18.57 -15.11 -7.06
N SER A 537 18.05 -15.38 -5.87
CA SER A 537 17.91 -16.75 -5.38
C SER A 537 16.47 -17.24 -5.57
N PRO A 538 16.27 -18.45 -6.17
CA PRO A 538 14.95 -19.06 -6.34
C PRO A 538 14.24 -19.37 -5.01
N GLN A 539 14.94 -19.26 -3.87
CA GLN A 539 14.34 -19.40 -2.55
C GLN A 539 13.41 -18.23 -2.17
N SER A 540 13.54 -17.08 -2.83
CA SER A 540 12.69 -15.90 -2.60
C SER A 540 11.46 -15.96 -3.50
N SER A 541 10.29 -15.53 -3.00
CA SER A 541 9.08 -15.46 -3.84
C SER A 541 9.29 -14.58 -5.08
N SER A 542 10.01 -13.46 -4.96
CA SER A 542 10.34 -12.58 -6.10
C SER A 542 10.96 -13.34 -7.28
N THR A 543 11.98 -14.15 -7.00
CA THR A 543 12.66 -14.94 -8.04
C THR A 543 11.86 -16.17 -8.45
N TRP A 544 11.22 -16.85 -7.50
CA TRP A 544 10.45 -18.06 -7.76
C TRP A 544 9.23 -17.79 -8.66
N ASN A 545 8.51 -16.69 -8.42
CA ASN A 545 7.36 -16.28 -9.22
C ASN A 545 7.79 -15.97 -10.67
N GLY A 546 8.92 -15.28 -10.85
CA GLY A 546 9.50 -15.02 -12.18
C GLY A 546 9.94 -16.29 -12.90
N LEU A 547 10.56 -17.24 -12.21
CA LEU A 547 10.91 -18.56 -12.76
C LEU A 547 9.68 -19.41 -13.12
N SER A 548 8.54 -19.11 -12.49
CA SER A 548 7.23 -19.71 -12.78
C SER A 548 6.43 -18.93 -13.82
N ASN A 549 7.09 -18.05 -14.59
CA ASN A 549 6.55 -17.25 -15.70
C ASN A 549 5.47 -16.21 -15.31
N ALA A 550 5.60 -15.58 -14.15
CA ALA A 550 4.74 -14.45 -13.74
C ALA A 550 5.54 -13.14 -13.60
N VAL A 551 4.89 -12.00 -13.86
CA VAL A 551 5.42 -10.69 -13.47
C VAL A 551 5.45 -10.62 -11.95
N SER A 552 6.61 -10.34 -11.35
CA SER A 552 6.78 -10.44 -9.90
C SER A 552 7.08 -9.10 -9.26
N CYS A 553 6.34 -8.76 -8.22
CA CYS A 553 6.53 -7.57 -7.39
C CYS A 553 6.67 -7.98 -5.93
N PHE A 554 7.61 -7.34 -5.24
CA PHE A 554 7.92 -7.63 -3.85
C PHE A 554 8.20 -6.31 -3.13
N LEU A 555 7.36 -6.01 -2.14
CA LEU A 555 7.44 -4.78 -1.34
C LEU A 555 8.04 -5.11 0.02
N GLU A 556 8.99 -4.29 0.47
CA GLU A 556 9.63 -4.39 1.78
C GLU A 556 9.41 -3.07 2.51
N ILE A 557 8.35 -2.99 3.32
CA ILE A 557 7.97 -1.78 4.06
C ILE A 557 8.82 -1.67 5.34
N ARG A 558 9.22 -0.47 5.74
CA ARG A 558 10.00 -0.28 6.97
C ARG A 558 9.15 -0.60 8.21
N GLY A 559 9.44 -1.69 8.95
CA GLY A 559 8.57 -2.02 10.10
C GLY A 559 8.96 -3.14 11.06
N ILE A 560 9.88 -4.04 10.74
CA ILE A 560 10.26 -5.11 11.69
C ILE A 560 10.87 -4.48 12.95
N GLY A 561 10.34 -4.85 14.11
CA GLY A 561 10.82 -4.39 15.42
C GLY A 561 10.27 -3.04 15.86
N MET A 562 9.45 -2.38 15.04
CA MET A 562 8.88 -1.06 15.33
C MET A 562 7.52 -1.12 16.07
N GLY A 563 6.89 -2.30 16.16
CA GLY A 563 5.59 -2.44 16.80
C GLY A 563 4.52 -1.54 16.15
N LYS A 564 3.87 -0.70 16.96
CA LYS A 564 2.85 0.29 16.53
C LYS A 564 3.41 1.58 15.95
N GLU A 565 4.72 1.77 16.06
CA GLU A 565 5.37 2.96 15.56
C GLU A 565 5.16 3.11 14.05
N LEU A 566 4.71 4.29 13.63
CA LEU A 566 4.40 4.62 12.24
C LEU A 566 3.46 3.62 11.54
N PHE A 567 2.67 2.83 12.28
CA PHE A 567 1.92 1.72 11.69
C PHE A 567 0.94 2.19 10.61
N ASP A 568 0.25 3.31 10.85
CA ASP A 568 -0.68 3.89 9.88
C ASP A 568 0.03 4.36 8.61
N LYS A 569 1.26 4.89 8.75
CA LYS A 569 2.12 5.29 7.62
C LYS A 569 2.58 4.07 6.83
N ARG A 570 2.98 3.00 7.52
CA ARG A 570 3.42 1.73 6.92
C ARG A 570 2.30 1.09 6.09
N VAL A 571 1.10 1.00 6.66
CA VAL A 571 -0.07 0.46 5.97
C VAL A 571 -0.49 1.36 4.81
N ASP A 572 -0.49 2.69 4.98
CA ASP A 572 -0.83 3.60 3.88
C ASP A 572 0.18 3.53 2.72
N CYS A 573 1.48 3.47 3.03
CA CYS A 573 2.53 3.28 2.03
C CYS A 573 2.34 1.97 1.25
N GLY A 574 2.16 0.86 1.96
CA GLY A 574 1.91 -0.45 1.37
C GLY A 574 0.63 -0.48 0.52
N PHE A 575 -0.46 0.09 1.02
CA PHE A 575 -1.73 0.19 0.29
C PHE A 575 -1.60 1.03 -0.97
N THR A 576 -0.93 2.18 -0.88
CA THR A 576 -0.70 3.08 -2.01
C THR A 576 0.02 2.35 -3.14
N LEU A 577 1.08 1.61 -2.82
CA LEU A 577 1.86 0.86 -3.82
C LEU A 577 1.15 -0.40 -4.31
N ALA A 578 0.42 -1.11 -3.45
CA ALA A 578 -0.38 -2.26 -3.86
C ALA A 578 -1.52 -1.85 -4.81
N LYS A 579 -2.15 -0.69 -4.56
CA LYS A 579 -3.13 -0.09 -5.48
C LYS A 579 -2.49 0.28 -6.81
N GLU A 580 -1.35 0.97 -6.78
CA GLU A 580 -0.64 1.37 -8.01
C GLU A 580 -0.19 0.15 -8.83
N PHE A 581 0.26 -0.92 -8.16
CA PHE A 581 0.55 -2.19 -8.81
C PHE A 581 -0.66 -2.67 -9.65
N LEU A 582 -1.87 -2.68 -9.08
CA LEU A 582 -3.09 -3.04 -9.81
C LEU A 582 -3.43 -2.05 -10.96
N CYS A 583 -3.20 -0.75 -10.77
CA CYS A 583 -3.39 0.26 -11.82
C CYS A 583 -2.44 0.05 -13.01
N VAL A 584 -1.16 -0.23 -12.74
CA VAL A 584 -0.15 -0.53 -13.78
C VAL A 584 -0.54 -1.81 -14.51
N LEU A 585 -0.99 -2.83 -13.78
CA LEU A 585 -1.50 -4.07 -14.32
C LEU A 585 -2.69 -3.84 -15.28
N GLN A 586 -3.71 -3.11 -14.85
CA GLN A 586 -4.86 -2.78 -15.70
C GLN A 586 -4.45 -1.99 -16.94
N SER A 587 -3.65 -0.93 -16.76
CA SER A 587 -3.26 -0.01 -17.86
C SER A 587 -2.37 -0.68 -18.92
N ASN A 588 -1.76 -1.82 -18.60
CA ASN A 588 -0.85 -2.55 -19.48
C ASN A 588 -1.28 -4.00 -19.71
N GLN A 589 -2.57 -4.31 -19.53
CA GLN A 589 -3.10 -5.68 -19.56
C GLN A 589 -2.71 -6.45 -20.83
N HIS A 590 -2.77 -5.80 -22.00
CA HIS A 590 -2.41 -6.44 -23.27
C HIS A 590 -0.93 -6.82 -23.33
N GLU A 591 -0.05 -5.86 -23.06
CA GLU A 591 1.40 -6.08 -23.06
C GLU A 591 1.80 -7.14 -22.03
N ILE A 592 1.21 -7.13 -20.83
CA ILE A 592 1.52 -8.12 -19.80
C ILE A 592 1.12 -9.52 -20.27
N LYS A 593 -0.07 -9.69 -20.85
CA LYS A 593 -0.49 -10.97 -21.42
C LYS A 593 0.47 -11.45 -22.50
N GLU A 594 0.90 -10.56 -23.40
CA GLU A 594 1.89 -10.88 -24.44
C GLU A 594 3.24 -11.29 -23.84
N VAL A 595 3.76 -10.52 -22.87
CA VAL A 595 5.02 -10.79 -22.20
C VAL A 595 4.98 -12.13 -21.45
N VAL A 596 3.89 -12.42 -20.74
CA VAL A 596 3.68 -13.68 -20.01
C VAL A 596 3.54 -14.87 -20.97
N GLN A 597 2.77 -14.73 -22.05
CA GLN A 597 2.62 -15.77 -23.07
C GLN A 597 3.95 -16.05 -23.78
N MET A 598 4.68 -15.00 -24.14
CA MET A 598 6.01 -15.11 -24.73
C MET A 598 6.98 -15.80 -23.77
N ALA A 599 6.98 -15.43 -22.49
CA ALA A 599 7.78 -16.08 -21.46
C ALA A 599 7.47 -17.59 -21.34
N ARG A 600 6.19 -17.96 -21.24
CA ARG A 600 5.75 -19.38 -21.19
C ARG A 600 6.17 -20.13 -22.46
N SER A 601 6.00 -19.52 -23.63
CA SER A 601 6.41 -20.10 -24.92
C SER A 601 7.91 -20.34 -24.99
N MET A 602 8.74 -19.35 -24.65
CA MET A 602 10.20 -19.48 -24.60
C MET A 602 10.65 -20.60 -23.67
N THR A 603 10.03 -20.70 -22.49
CA THR A 603 10.32 -21.76 -21.51
C THR A 603 9.98 -23.14 -22.06
N CYS A 604 8.79 -23.31 -22.66
CA CYS A 604 8.35 -24.57 -23.26
C CYS A 604 9.13 -24.97 -24.52
N GLN A 605 9.58 -24.01 -25.33
CA GLN A 605 10.44 -24.29 -26.49
C GLN A 605 11.80 -24.83 -26.07
N GLY A 606 12.30 -24.44 -24.89
CA GLY A 606 13.53 -25.00 -24.32
C GLY A 606 14.79 -24.73 -25.15
N GLN A 607 14.85 -23.59 -25.84
CA GLN A 607 16.00 -23.21 -26.68
C GLN A 607 17.03 -22.35 -25.95
N ALA A 608 16.62 -21.62 -24.91
CA ALA A 608 17.52 -20.77 -24.13
C ALA A 608 18.51 -21.60 -23.31
N ASP A 609 19.76 -21.15 -23.27
CA ASP A 609 20.80 -21.76 -22.45
C ASP A 609 20.42 -21.74 -20.96
N VAL A 610 21.05 -22.61 -20.18
CA VAL A 610 20.87 -22.72 -18.73
C VAL A 610 22.01 -21.96 -18.06
N HIS A 611 21.64 -20.91 -17.33
CA HIS A 611 22.54 -20.12 -16.49
C HIS A 611 22.64 -20.81 -15.12
N VAL A 612 23.72 -21.58 -14.91
CA VAL A 612 23.86 -22.49 -13.76
C VAL A 612 24.43 -21.77 -12.55
N VAL A 613 25.58 -21.12 -12.76
CA VAL A 613 26.29 -20.33 -11.75
C VAL A 613 26.41 -18.93 -12.29
N MET A 614 25.94 -17.97 -11.50
CA MET A 614 25.87 -16.57 -11.87
C MET A 614 26.40 -15.75 -10.69
N GLN A 615 27.04 -14.62 -10.98
CA GLN A 615 27.55 -13.70 -9.98
C GLN A 615 27.18 -12.26 -10.33
N PRO A 616 26.81 -11.42 -9.35
CA PRO A 616 26.59 -10.01 -9.59
C PRO A 616 27.93 -9.31 -9.83
N ALA A 617 27.96 -8.39 -10.79
CA ALA A 617 29.07 -7.47 -10.97
C ALA A 617 29.26 -6.59 -9.73
N MET A 618 30.50 -6.21 -9.48
CA MET A 618 30.85 -5.27 -8.41
C MET A 618 30.77 -3.84 -8.94
N SER A 619 30.02 -2.98 -8.26
CA SER A 619 29.97 -1.55 -8.55
C SER A 619 30.07 -0.73 -7.26
N ARG A 620 29.97 0.60 -7.34
CA ARG A 620 29.83 1.47 -6.17
C ARG A 620 28.62 2.38 -6.36
N GLN A 621 27.76 2.45 -5.36
CA GLN A 621 26.54 3.25 -5.40
C GLN A 621 26.37 4.03 -4.10
N ARG A 622 25.55 5.09 -4.14
CA ARG A 622 25.20 5.88 -2.96
C ARG A 622 23.95 5.30 -2.30
N PHE A 623 23.99 5.18 -0.99
CA PHE A 623 22.86 4.74 -0.17
C PHE A 623 22.59 5.77 0.92
N LEU A 624 21.31 6.00 1.17
CA LEU A 624 20.85 6.93 2.18
C LEU A 624 20.52 6.17 3.47
N PHE A 625 21.10 6.64 4.58
CA PHE A 625 20.88 6.14 5.92
C PHE A 625 20.34 7.27 6.80
N TRP A 626 19.72 6.89 7.91
CA TRP A 626 19.45 7.80 9.02
C TRP A 626 20.52 7.64 10.08
N ASP A 627 21.10 8.75 10.53
CA ASP A 627 22.02 8.78 11.66
C ASP A 627 21.26 9.16 12.92
N GLU A 628 21.08 8.21 13.83
CA GLU A 628 20.40 8.42 15.11
C GLU A 628 21.21 9.30 16.05
N THR A 629 22.54 9.37 15.90
CA THR A 629 23.42 10.17 16.75
C THR A 629 23.26 11.67 16.45
N GLU A 630 23.22 12.01 15.17
CA GLU A 630 23.14 13.40 14.69
C GLU A 630 21.71 13.83 14.29
N ALA A 631 20.75 12.89 14.32
CA ALA A 631 19.36 13.09 13.90
C ALA A 631 19.22 13.69 12.49
N GLN A 632 19.96 13.13 11.52
CA GLN A 632 19.95 13.57 10.13
C GLN A 632 20.13 12.42 9.14
N GLY A 633 19.77 12.66 7.87
CA GLY A 633 20.09 11.74 6.77
C GLY A 633 21.56 11.83 6.37
N VAL A 634 22.20 10.69 6.12
CA VAL A 634 23.59 10.59 5.65
C VAL A 634 23.70 9.69 4.43
N GLU A 635 24.42 10.16 3.42
CA GLU A 635 24.74 9.37 2.23
C GLU A 635 26.09 8.67 2.38
N LEU A 636 26.13 7.36 2.16
CA LEU A 636 27.36 6.59 2.12
C LEU A 636 27.55 5.96 0.74
N MET A 637 28.80 5.97 0.27
CA MET A 637 29.18 5.40 -1.02
C MET A 637 29.76 4.00 -0.80
N LEU A 638 28.93 2.98 -1.05
CA LEU A 638 29.22 1.59 -0.71
C LEU A 638 29.62 0.78 -1.95
N PRO A 639 30.54 -0.20 -1.83
CA PRO A 639 30.66 -1.26 -2.81
C PRO A 639 29.38 -2.13 -2.81
N VAL A 640 28.90 -2.45 -4.01
CA VAL A 640 27.62 -3.11 -4.24
C VAL A 640 27.80 -4.38 -5.04
N GLN A 641 27.08 -5.42 -4.62
CA GLN A 641 26.78 -6.60 -5.43
C GLN A 641 25.31 -6.50 -5.86
N ASP A 642 25.08 -6.00 -7.08
CA ASP A 642 23.73 -5.79 -7.59
C ASP A 642 23.29 -6.99 -8.42
N ALA A 643 22.23 -7.67 -7.96
CA ALA A 643 21.63 -8.77 -8.70
C ALA A 643 20.97 -8.35 -10.01
N MET A 644 20.86 -7.05 -10.31
CA MET A 644 20.40 -6.57 -11.62
C MET A 644 21.50 -6.60 -12.69
N ASP A 645 22.76 -6.60 -12.28
CA ASP A 645 23.94 -6.66 -13.13
C ASP A 645 24.60 -8.05 -12.99
N MET A 646 23.89 -9.10 -13.40
CA MET A 646 24.38 -10.49 -13.27
C MET A 646 25.26 -10.90 -14.45
N GLU A 647 26.39 -11.51 -14.14
CA GLU A 647 27.32 -12.14 -15.08
C GLU A 647 27.25 -13.66 -14.96
N ASP A 648 27.37 -14.32 -16.12
CA ASP A 648 27.45 -15.77 -16.22
C ASP A 648 28.84 -16.29 -15.85
N VAL A 649 28.89 -17.30 -14.98
CA VAL A 649 30.12 -18.04 -14.65
C VAL A 649 30.10 -19.43 -15.27
N VAL A 650 28.95 -20.11 -15.22
CA VAL A 650 28.75 -21.43 -15.83
C VAL A 650 27.44 -21.43 -16.61
N VAL A 651 27.55 -21.64 -17.93
CA VAL A 651 26.43 -21.75 -18.85
C VAL A 651 26.44 -23.13 -19.51
N ARG A 652 25.28 -23.75 -19.65
CA ARG A 652 25.10 -25.05 -20.32
C ARG A 652 24.02 -24.97 -21.38
N LYS A 653 24.16 -25.74 -22.46
CA LYS A 653 23.05 -25.96 -23.40
C LYS A 653 21.92 -26.67 -22.70
N ARG A 654 20.68 -26.21 -22.87
CA ARG A 654 19.52 -26.82 -22.23
C ARG A 654 19.32 -28.26 -22.72
N PRO A 655 19.17 -29.24 -21.81
CA PRO A 655 18.91 -30.61 -22.22
C PRO A 655 17.45 -30.79 -22.63
N ALA A 656 17.16 -31.79 -23.46
CA ALA A 656 15.79 -32.12 -23.82
C ALA A 656 15.02 -32.70 -22.62
N ALA A 657 15.71 -33.47 -21.78
CA ALA A 657 15.17 -34.03 -20.55
C ALA A 657 16.28 -34.30 -19.52
N TYR A 658 15.90 -34.34 -18.25
CA TYR A 658 16.71 -34.98 -17.20
C TYR A 658 16.24 -36.41 -16.97
N LEU A 659 17.18 -37.33 -16.70
CA LEU A 659 16.88 -38.65 -16.17
C LEU A 659 17.38 -38.76 -14.75
N LEU A 660 16.55 -39.27 -13.85
CA LEU A 660 16.89 -39.48 -12.46
C LEU A 660 16.77 -40.98 -12.14
N ASP A 661 17.77 -41.51 -11.44
CA ASP A 661 17.72 -42.89 -10.95
C ASP A 661 16.62 -43.05 -9.88
N ALA A 662 16.17 -44.29 -9.64
CA ALA A 662 15.07 -44.57 -8.71
C ALA A 662 15.34 -44.13 -7.27
N SER A 663 16.62 -43.94 -6.89
CA SER A 663 17.03 -43.40 -5.58
C SER A 663 16.61 -41.95 -5.37
N CYS A 664 16.26 -41.21 -6.43
CA CYS A 664 15.88 -39.80 -6.37
C CYS A 664 14.36 -39.58 -6.11
N GLU A 665 13.68 -40.52 -5.46
CA GLU A 665 12.23 -40.45 -5.20
C GLU A 665 11.83 -39.13 -4.51
N GLN A 666 12.58 -38.71 -3.49
CA GLN A 666 12.30 -37.47 -2.75
C GLN A 666 12.37 -36.24 -3.65
N ALA A 667 13.36 -36.17 -4.54
CA ALA A 667 13.48 -35.09 -5.51
C ALA A 667 12.26 -35.07 -6.45
N VAL A 668 11.86 -36.23 -6.96
CA VAL A 668 10.70 -36.36 -7.86
C VAL A 668 9.39 -35.95 -7.19
N GLN A 669 9.18 -36.32 -5.93
CA GLN A 669 8.00 -35.88 -5.17
C GLN A 669 7.93 -34.36 -5.06
N LYS A 670 9.05 -33.70 -4.73
CA LYS A 670 9.12 -32.23 -4.66
C LYS A 670 8.90 -31.58 -6.03
N LEU A 671 9.48 -32.12 -7.10
CA LEU A 671 9.26 -31.63 -8.45
C LEU A 671 7.78 -31.68 -8.83
N ARG A 672 7.08 -32.78 -8.52
CA ARG A 672 5.63 -32.88 -8.77
C ARG A 672 4.83 -31.85 -7.98
N LEU A 673 5.17 -31.60 -6.72
CA LEU A 673 4.54 -30.55 -5.91
C LEU A 673 4.79 -29.14 -6.47
N LEU A 674 5.91 -28.94 -7.19
CA LEU A 674 6.23 -27.70 -7.91
C LEU A 674 5.62 -27.67 -9.33
N GLY A 675 4.70 -28.58 -9.67
CA GLY A 675 4.01 -28.60 -10.96
C GLY A 675 4.85 -29.15 -12.11
N VAL A 676 6.00 -29.78 -11.84
CA VAL A 676 6.84 -30.39 -12.87
C VAL A 676 6.25 -31.73 -13.30
N ARG A 677 6.02 -31.88 -14.61
CA ARG A 677 5.68 -33.14 -15.26
C ARG A 677 6.85 -34.10 -15.20
N VAL A 678 6.61 -35.28 -14.62
CA VAL A 678 7.59 -36.37 -14.49
C VAL A 678 7.00 -37.65 -15.06
N GLU A 679 7.70 -38.23 -16.02
CA GLU A 679 7.38 -39.50 -16.69
C GLU A 679 8.28 -40.63 -16.18
N ARG A 680 7.99 -41.87 -16.58
CA ARG A 680 8.83 -43.04 -16.30
C ARG A 680 9.10 -43.83 -17.57
N LEU A 681 10.29 -44.42 -17.68
CA LEU A 681 10.59 -45.34 -18.77
C LEU A 681 9.73 -46.61 -18.67
N PRO A 682 8.97 -46.98 -19.71
CA PRO A 682 8.12 -48.18 -19.66
C PRO A 682 8.93 -49.48 -19.74
N ARG A 683 10.15 -49.43 -20.27
CA ARG A 683 11.07 -50.56 -20.39
C ARG A 683 12.51 -50.08 -20.31
N ALA A 684 13.43 -50.98 -19.97
CA ALA A 684 14.85 -50.68 -19.95
C ALA A 684 15.32 -50.18 -21.33
N LYS A 685 16.16 -49.14 -21.35
CA LYS A 685 16.63 -48.50 -22.58
C LYS A 685 18.06 -47.99 -22.43
N THR A 686 18.91 -48.25 -23.42
CA THR A 686 20.24 -47.67 -23.52
C THR A 686 20.17 -46.34 -24.26
N MET A 687 20.74 -45.29 -23.68
CA MET A 687 20.73 -43.93 -24.23
C MET A 687 22.10 -43.28 -24.10
N ASP A 688 22.44 -42.44 -25.07
CA ASP A 688 23.54 -41.49 -24.96
C ASP A 688 23.05 -40.30 -24.14
N VAL A 689 23.76 -40.00 -23.05
CA VAL A 689 23.41 -38.97 -22.07
C VAL A 689 24.68 -38.27 -21.59
N GLU A 690 24.53 -37.10 -21.00
CA GLU A 690 25.60 -36.45 -20.25
C GLU A 690 25.44 -36.73 -18.75
N THR A 691 26.54 -37.05 -18.08
CA THR A 691 26.63 -37.20 -16.64
C THR A 691 27.55 -36.11 -16.07
N TYR A 692 27.43 -35.85 -14.78
CA TYR A 692 28.28 -34.91 -14.05
C TYR A 692 29.48 -35.64 -13.44
N ALA A 693 30.69 -35.34 -13.91
CA ALA A 693 31.92 -35.72 -13.22
C ALA A 693 32.25 -34.65 -12.17
N VAL A 694 32.31 -35.04 -10.89
CA VAL A 694 32.57 -34.10 -9.79
C VAL A 694 34.06 -33.78 -9.74
N ASN A 695 34.39 -32.49 -9.82
CA ASN A 695 35.76 -31.98 -9.72
C ASN A 695 36.10 -31.55 -8.29
N ALA A 696 35.15 -30.91 -7.61
CA ALA A 696 35.26 -30.54 -6.21
C ALA A 696 33.93 -30.77 -5.50
N TYR A 697 34.02 -31.15 -4.22
CA TYR A 697 32.90 -31.36 -3.33
C TYR A 697 33.24 -30.84 -1.95
N SER A 698 32.33 -30.08 -1.35
CA SER A 698 32.46 -29.60 0.01
C SER A 698 31.09 -29.54 0.68
N VAL A 699 31.08 -29.85 1.98
CA VAL A 699 29.91 -29.68 2.85
C VAL A 699 30.16 -28.46 3.72
N SER A 700 29.20 -27.55 3.79
CA SER A 700 29.27 -26.40 4.68
C SER A 700 29.48 -26.87 6.12
N THR A 701 30.37 -26.21 6.85
CA THR A 701 30.53 -26.42 8.31
C THR A 701 29.43 -25.72 9.12
N LYS A 702 28.74 -24.74 8.50
CA LYS A 702 27.63 -24.00 9.11
C LYS A 702 26.30 -24.57 8.64
N LYS A 703 25.44 -24.85 9.61
CA LYS A 703 24.04 -25.24 9.36
C LYS A 703 23.27 -24.02 8.86
N TRP A 704 22.52 -24.17 7.78
CA TRP A 704 21.64 -23.15 7.20
C TRP A 704 20.30 -23.79 6.84
N GLU A 705 19.17 -23.16 7.20
CA GLU A 705 17.82 -23.72 7.00
C GLU A 705 17.68 -25.19 7.40
N ARG A 706 18.31 -25.52 8.54
CA ARG A 706 18.37 -26.84 9.19
C ARG A 706 19.16 -27.93 8.46
N ILE A 707 19.90 -27.62 7.42
CA ILE A 707 20.76 -28.55 6.68
C ILE A 707 22.19 -28.02 6.61
N TYR A 708 23.12 -28.85 6.13
CA TYR A 708 24.48 -28.41 5.80
C TYR A 708 24.57 -28.35 4.28
N PRO A 709 24.51 -27.14 3.68
CA PRO A 709 24.52 -27.03 2.23
C PRO A 709 25.75 -27.67 1.61
N VAL A 710 25.56 -28.30 0.46
CA VAL A 710 26.61 -28.93 -0.33
C VAL A 710 26.99 -28.01 -1.49
N THR A 711 28.28 -27.83 -1.70
CA THR A 711 28.80 -27.11 -2.88
C THR A 711 29.63 -28.06 -3.71
N VAL A 712 29.34 -28.11 -5.00
CA VAL A 712 30.10 -28.89 -5.98
C VAL A 712 30.50 -28.07 -7.17
N THR A 713 31.57 -28.52 -7.84
CA THR A 713 31.89 -28.13 -9.22
C THR A 713 31.95 -29.39 -10.05
N THR A 714 31.40 -29.35 -11.27
CA THR A 714 31.33 -30.53 -12.13
C THR A 714 31.71 -30.22 -13.57
N GLN A 715 32.11 -31.26 -14.30
CA GLN A 715 32.28 -31.24 -15.74
C GLN A 715 31.32 -32.23 -16.40
N LEU A 716 30.70 -31.84 -17.52
CA LEU A 716 29.85 -32.73 -18.29
C LEU A 716 30.69 -33.78 -19.03
N LYS A 717 30.26 -35.03 -18.94
CA LYS A 717 30.84 -36.16 -19.68
C LYS A 717 29.75 -36.91 -20.41
N LYS A 718 29.91 -37.10 -21.72
CA LYS A 718 29.03 -37.96 -22.51
C LYS A 718 29.30 -39.43 -22.20
N ILE A 719 28.25 -40.18 -21.92
CA ILE A 719 28.29 -41.61 -21.65
C ILE A 719 27.13 -42.32 -22.36
N ARG A 720 27.31 -43.61 -22.62
CA ARG A 720 26.25 -44.50 -23.07
C ARG A 720 25.83 -45.39 -21.90
N LYS A 721 24.65 -45.17 -21.33
CA LYS A 721 24.17 -45.88 -20.12
C LYS A 721 22.87 -46.64 -20.41
N LYS A 722 22.75 -47.85 -19.86
CA LYS A 722 21.50 -48.62 -19.83
C LYS A 722 20.69 -48.21 -18.60
N PHE A 723 19.50 -47.66 -18.82
CA PHE A 723 18.56 -47.30 -17.77
C PHE A 723 17.50 -48.40 -17.63
N PRO A 724 17.14 -48.83 -16.40
CA PRO A 724 16.08 -49.82 -16.19
C PRO A 724 14.68 -49.25 -16.49
N ALA A 725 13.67 -50.13 -16.54
CA ALA A 725 12.27 -49.71 -16.52
C ALA A 725 11.98 -48.97 -15.21
N GLY A 726 11.14 -47.94 -15.25
CA GLY A 726 10.79 -47.13 -14.08
C GLY A 726 11.71 -45.93 -13.80
N THR A 727 12.87 -45.80 -14.49
CA THR A 727 13.71 -44.59 -14.43
C THR A 727 12.88 -43.36 -14.73
N TYR A 728 13.06 -42.30 -13.94
CA TYR A 728 12.36 -41.05 -14.11
C TYR A 728 12.88 -40.29 -15.32
N VAL A 729 11.96 -39.76 -16.12
CA VAL A 729 12.26 -38.90 -17.27
C VAL A 729 11.51 -37.60 -17.06
N ILE A 730 12.24 -36.49 -17.06
CA ILE A 730 11.70 -35.17 -16.76
C ILE A 730 11.96 -34.27 -17.97
N PRO A 731 11.01 -34.16 -18.90
CA PRO A 731 11.16 -33.30 -20.07
C PRO A 731 11.36 -31.84 -19.65
N VAL A 732 12.29 -31.11 -20.27
CA VAL A 732 12.50 -29.69 -19.91
C VAL A 732 11.52 -28.77 -20.64
N ASN A 733 10.93 -29.22 -21.74
CA ASN A 733 9.94 -28.53 -22.56
C ASN A 733 8.54 -28.47 -21.90
N GLN A 734 8.46 -27.77 -20.77
CA GLN A 734 7.25 -27.55 -19.99
C GLN A 734 7.33 -26.20 -19.27
N GLU A 735 6.20 -25.68 -18.79
CA GLU A 735 6.15 -24.34 -18.20
C GLU A 735 7.10 -24.14 -17.01
N GLN A 736 7.33 -25.21 -16.23
CA GLN A 736 8.26 -25.18 -15.10
C GLN A 736 9.72 -25.45 -15.49
N GLY A 737 10.05 -25.44 -16.78
CA GLY A 737 11.39 -25.76 -17.29
C GLY A 737 12.49 -24.86 -16.73
N ASN A 738 12.25 -23.56 -16.55
CA ASN A 738 13.24 -22.63 -15.99
C ASN A 738 13.46 -22.83 -14.49
N LEU A 739 12.41 -23.17 -13.74
CA LEU A 739 12.56 -23.59 -12.35
C LEU A 739 13.30 -24.92 -12.26
N LEU A 740 12.92 -25.90 -13.09
CA LEU A 740 13.49 -27.25 -13.13
C LEU A 740 15.01 -27.26 -13.29
N VAL A 741 15.54 -26.50 -14.24
CA VAL A 741 17.00 -26.45 -14.48
C VAL A 741 17.72 -25.87 -13.26
N THR A 742 17.16 -24.85 -12.61
CA THR A 742 17.72 -24.27 -11.38
C THR A 742 17.71 -25.26 -10.20
N LEU A 743 16.83 -26.27 -10.21
CA LEU A 743 16.76 -27.29 -9.16
C LEU A 743 17.68 -28.49 -9.42
N LEU A 744 17.88 -28.88 -10.69
CA LEU A 744 18.56 -30.12 -11.04
C LEU A 744 20.02 -29.95 -11.46
N GLU A 745 20.47 -28.75 -11.82
CA GLU A 745 21.89 -28.51 -12.05
C GLU A 745 22.66 -28.58 -10.72
N PRO A 746 23.71 -29.41 -10.61
CA PRO A 746 24.40 -29.65 -9.34
C PRO A 746 25.01 -28.42 -8.68
N GLU A 747 25.52 -27.48 -9.48
CA GLU A 747 26.17 -26.26 -9.00
C GLU A 747 25.21 -25.13 -8.69
N SER A 748 23.91 -25.26 -9.00
CA SER A 748 22.95 -24.20 -8.74
C SER A 748 22.76 -23.97 -7.24
N ASN A 749 22.92 -22.72 -6.83
CA ASN A 749 22.63 -22.29 -5.46
C ASN A 749 21.17 -22.57 -5.13
N ASN A 750 20.90 -23.22 -4.00
CA ASN A 750 19.56 -23.65 -3.58
C ASN A 750 18.90 -24.70 -4.51
N GLY A 751 19.71 -25.34 -5.36
CA GLY A 751 19.33 -26.55 -6.09
C GLY A 751 19.26 -27.77 -5.17
N PHE A 752 18.78 -28.88 -5.70
CA PHE A 752 18.53 -30.09 -4.92
C PHE A 752 19.79 -30.79 -4.43
N VAL A 753 20.91 -30.69 -5.16
CA VAL A 753 22.21 -31.15 -4.68
C VAL A 753 22.67 -30.27 -3.52
N ASN A 754 22.58 -28.94 -3.66
CA ASN A 754 22.95 -28.00 -2.61
C ASN A 754 22.17 -28.24 -1.30
N PHE A 755 20.89 -28.61 -1.42
CA PHE A 755 20.04 -28.92 -0.28
C PHE A 755 20.07 -30.37 0.22
N GLY A 756 20.89 -31.22 -0.39
CA GLY A 756 20.97 -32.65 -0.03
C GLY A 756 19.67 -33.42 -0.32
N VAL A 757 18.78 -32.87 -1.16
CA VAL A 757 17.60 -33.57 -1.67
C VAL A 757 18.01 -34.63 -2.70
N ILE A 758 19.03 -34.32 -3.50
CA ILE A 758 19.71 -35.29 -4.36
C ILE A 758 21.07 -35.59 -3.71
N PRO A 759 21.31 -36.83 -3.26
CA PRO A 759 22.58 -37.18 -2.64
C PRO A 759 23.69 -37.28 -3.69
N ILE A 760 24.90 -36.97 -3.27
CA ILE A 760 26.12 -37.30 -4.00
C ILE A 760 26.67 -38.58 -3.40
N ASP A 761 26.98 -39.56 -4.25
CA ASP A 761 27.69 -40.76 -3.80
C ASP A 761 29.11 -40.36 -3.34
N PRO A 762 29.44 -40.44 -2.05
CA PRO A 762 30.73 -39.98 -1.55
C PRO A 762 31.89 -40.89 -1.97
N VAL A 763 31.62 -42.15 -2.33
CA VAL A 763 32.63 -43.15 -2.69
C VAL A 763 32.96 -43.05 -4.18
N HIS A 764 31.95 -42.91 -5.02
CA HIS A 764 32.12 -42.87 -6.47
C HIS A 764 32.07 -41.45 -7.05
N GLN A 765 31.76 -40.44 -6.23
CA GLN A 765 31.60 -39.03 -6.62
C GLN A 765 30.67 -38.88 -7.83
N THR A 766 29.59 -39.66 -7.85
CA THR A 766 28.58 -39.62 -8.91
C THR A 766 27.33 -38.91 -8.43
N ILE A 767 26.66 -38.23 -9.36
CA ILE A 767 25.38 -37.57 -9.14
C ILE A 767 24.33 -38.36 -9.94
N PRO A 768 23.23 -38.83 -9.32
CA PRO A 768 22.20 -39.65 -9.97
C PRO A 768 21.25 -38.83 -10.86
N VAL A 769 21.81 -37.86 -11.59
CA VAL A 769 21.13 -36.96 -12.52
C VAL A 769 21.87 -37.00 -13.86
N PHE A 770 21.12 -37.27 -14.93
CA PHE A 770 21.65 -37.37 -16.29
C PHE A 770 20.90 -36.41 -17.21
N ARG A 771 21.60 -35.88 -18.21
CA ARG A 771 21.05 -34.96 -19.21
C ARG A 771 20.92 -35.68 -20.54
N LYS A 772 19.81 -35.49 -21.25
CA LYS A 772 19.57 -36.08 -22.56
C LYS A 772 19.51 -35.03 -23.67
#